data_AF-A0A945XD86-F1
#
_entry.id   AF-A0A945XD86-F1
#
_cell.length_a   1.000
_cell.length_b   1.000
_cell.length_c   1.000
_cell.angle_alpha   90.00
_cell.angle_beta   90.00
_cell.angle_gamma   90.00
#
_symmetry.space_group_name_H-M   'P 1'
#
loop_
_entity.id
_entity.type
_entity.pdbx_description
1 polymer ?
#
loop_
_entity_poly.entity_id
_entity_poly.type
_entity_poly.pdbx_seq_one_letter_code
_entity_poly.pdbx_strand_id
1 'polypeptide(L)'
;MSISFNLNGKPAVTDAAPARRLAHVLREDLGFTGTKIGCDAGDCGACTVLLDGEQVCSCLVPVAQVADRDVTTVEGLASADGRLSELQQAFHEYGAAQCGICTPGMLMAAADMFKHNATPSDDQIMDAMGGVLCRCTGYNKIVDAVKHVVQPNGVDFVSPDAGGAMGARTLKTDGIQKVDGTELFGADVAPADALWARTIRSPHHSATFTLGDFDDLYKKWPGLERVFTAADVPGNNGYGIYPEIKDQPAFADGQVRFKGETVVALVGTHEAVYGIRDEDVPINYELREPLFGFAGLDDGAHQMHDANPGNILAHGYVKKGEAKSAMETADVVVEDSFVTGFVEHGYIEPEAGWAQRVGDRLEITVSTQAPYMDRDEVAQIIGIPNESVRIIPTACGGGFGGKLDLGVHPVIGVAAWVLNKPVRCTWTRIESMAASTKRHPSRITARYGCTKDGDLVAYDMSGDFNTGAYVSWGLTVKDRVPVHATGPYYVPHVEAATRAVFANETPAGAFRGFGIPQAAIAHDTLMDMMADEIGMDILEFRLRNAIRKGQDTATGQVLEYSAGLDQCLVALREPWQKARAAAEKFNAESDGVTRRGVGLGCMWYGCGNTSLSNPSTMHVGIAADGTVTLYSGAQDIGQGTNTTMMQVAADGLGIRMDQMELVWGDTDKTADAGKSSASRQAYVSGRAAMEAGQDLRGQILRLANVGD
;
A
#
# COMPACT_ATOMS: atom_id res chain seq x y z
N MET A 1 -13.08 4.79 -39.30
CA MET A 1 -12.97 3.49 -40.00
C MET A 1 -13.30 2.46 -38.96
N SER A 2 -14.30 1.62 -39.19
CA SER A 2 -14.69 0.60 -38.21
C SER A 2 -13.65 -0.52 -38.21
N ILE A 3 -13.22 -0.95 -37.03
CA ILE A 3 -12.22 -2.00 -36.83
C ILE A 3 -12.97 -3.20 -36.25
N SER A 4 -12.98 -4.31 -36.97
CA SER A 4 -13.60 -5.57 -36.57
C SER A 4 -12.53 -6.59 -36.18
N PHE A 5 -12.78 -7.37 -35.14
CA PHE A 5 -11.89 -8.43 -34.67
C PHE A 5 -12.68 -9.46 -33.85
N ASN A 6 -12.07 -10.57 -33.47
CA ASN A 6 -12.69 -11.55 -32.60
C ASN A 6 -12.21 -11.35 -31.16
N LEU A 7 -13.13 -11.12 -30.22
CA LEU A 7 -12.84 -10.91 -28.80
C LEU A 7 -13.47 -12.03 -27.98
N ASN A 8 -12.66 -12.81 -27.27
CA ASN A 8 -13.11 -13.92 -26.43
C ASN A 8 -14.04 -14.89 -27.20
N GLY A 9 -13.71 -15.19 -28.45
CA GLY A 9 -14.49 -16.08 -29.31
C GLY A 9 -15.74 -15.47 -29.95
N LYS A 10 -15.98 -14.16 -29.78
CA LYS A 10 -17.14 -13.44 -30.35
C LYS A 10 -16.70 -12.26 -31.23
N PRO A 11 -17.41 -11.97 -32.34
CA PRO A 11 -17.14 -10.77 -33.12
C PRO A 11 -17.30 -9.49 -32.28
N ALA A 12 -16.32 -8.60 -32.37
CA ALA A 12 -16.32 -7.28 -31.75
C ALA A 12 -15.98 -6.21 -32.81
N VAL A 13 -16.56 -5.01 -32.63
CA VAL A 13 -16.39 -3.88 -33.54
C VAL A 13 -16.19 -2.61 -32.72
N THR A 14 -15.28 -1.75 -33.15
CA THR A 14 -15.07 -0.42 -32.57
C THR A 14 -14.84 0.62 -33.65
N ASP A 15 -15.31 1.85 -33.39
CA ASP A 15 -15.07 3.02 -34.23
C ASP A 15 -13.98 3.94 -33.65
N ALA A 16 -13.23 3.45 -32.65
CA ALA A 16 -12.11 4.17 -32.06
C ALA A 16 -11.06 4.59 -33.09
N ALA A 17 -10.32 5.66 -32.78
CA ALA A 17 -9.20 6.08 -33.60
C ALA A 17 -8.18 4.93 -33.77
N PRO A 18 -7.68 4.64 -34.99
CA PRO A 18 -6.76 3.53 -35.27
C PRO A 18 -5.55 3.42 -34.34
N ALA A 19 -5.05 4.55 -33.85
CA ALA A 19 -3.88 4.65 -32.97
C ALA A 19 -4.22 4.50 -31.47
N ARG A 20 -5.50 4.45 -31.09
CA ARG A 20 -5.88 4.28 -29.68
C ARG A 20 -5.39 2.92 -29.19
N ARG A 21 -4.88 2.90 -27.96
CA ARG A 21 -4.34 1.71 -27.32
C ARG A 21 -5.45 0.69 -27.06
N LEU A 22 -5.18 -0.57 -27.37
CA LEU A 22 -6.13 -1.68 -27.24
C LEU A 22 -6.64 -1.81 -25.80
N ALA A 23 -5.77 -1.63 -24.80
CA ALA A 23 -6.17 -1.68 -23.39
C ALA A 23 -7.34 -0.73 -23.07
N HIS A 24 -7.30 0.50 -23.58
CA HIS A 24 -8.36 1.49 -23.37
C HIS A 24 -9.62 1.13 -24.13
N VAL A 25 -9.51 0.65 -25.38
CA VAL A 25 -10.68 0.21 -26.17
C VAL A 25 -11.39 -0.96 -25.49
N LEU A 26 -10.65 -1.98 -25.05
CA LEU A 26 -11.21 -3.14 -24.36
C LEU A 26 -12.00 -2.72 -23.12
N ARG A 27 -11.45 -1.80 -22.33
CA ARG A 27 -12.04 -1.38 -21.06
C ARG A 27 -13.17 -0.37 -21.23
N GLU A 28 -12.94 0.70 -21.97
CA GLU A 28 -13.80 1.88 -22.02
C GLU A 28 -14.90 1.77 -23.07
N ASP A 29 -14.63 1.11 -24.20
CA ASP A 29 -15.60 0.99 -25.30
C ASP A 29 -16.35 -0.34 -25.25
N LEU A 30 -15.66 -1.42 -24.85
CA LEU A 30 -16.19 -2.78 -24.89
C LEU A 30 -16.54 -3.38 -23.52
N GLY A 31 -16.15 -2.71 -22.42
CA GLY A 31 -16.52 -3.10 -21.05
C GLY A 31 -15.72 -4.27 -20.44
N PHE A 32 -14.62 -4.70 -21.05
CA PHE A 32 -13.76 -5.77 -20.54
C PHE A 32 -12.70 -5.21 -19.59
N THR A 33 -13.13 -4.89 -18.37
CA THR A 33 -12.29 -4.26 -17.35
C THR A 33 -11.31 -5.20 -16.67
N GLY A 34 -11.37 -6.52 -16.92
CA GLY A 34 -10.38 -7.49 -16.45
C GLY A 34 -8.98 -7.25 -17.02
N THR A 35 -8.88 -6.59 -18.18
CA THR A 35 -7.62 -6.03 -18.66
C THR A 35 -7.27 -4.81 -17.79
N LYS A 36 -6.30 -4.95 -16.88
CA LYS A 36 -5.95 -3.88 -15.92
C LYS A 36 -4.86 -2.96 -16.47
N ILE A 37 -4.96 -1.66 -16.24
CA ILE A 37 -3.94 -0.68 -16.64
C ILE A 37 -3.21 -0.18 -15.38
N GLY A 38 -1.91 -0.44 -15.31
CA GLY A 38 -1.04 0.02 -14.22
C GLY A 38 -0.04 1.08 -14.66
N CYS A 39 1.03 0.65 -15.35
CA CYS A 39 2.07 1.56 -15.84
C CYS A 39 1.68 2.36 -17.10
N ASP A 40 0.78 1.80 -17.92
CA ASP A 40 0.43 2.28 -19.26
C ASP A 40 1.65 2.55 -20.17
N ALA A 41 2.71 1.75 -20.00
CA ALA A 41 4.00 1.89 -20.69
C ALA A 41 4.63 0.54 -21.09
N GLY A 42 3.96 -0.59 -20.81
CA GLY A 42 4.45 -1.94 -21.09
C GLY A 42 5.33 -2.57 -19.99
N ASP A 43 5.69 -1.82 -18.95
CA ASP A 43 6.61 -2.30 -17.90
C ASP A 43 6.00 -3.30 -16.91
N CYS A 44 4.71 -3.15 -16.57
CA CYS A 44 4.10 -3.90 -15.46
C CYS A 44 3.38 -5.18 -15.86
N GLY A 45 3.05 -5.39 -17.14
CA GLY A 45 2.29 -6.55 -17.62
C GLY A 45 0.86 -6.71 -17.10
N ALA A 46 0.31 -5.80 -16.29
CA ALA A 46 -1.06 -5.92 -15.77
C ALA A 46 -2.13 -5.95 -16.89
N CYS A 47 -1.81 -5.36 -18.05
CA CYS A 47 -2.66 -5.28 -19.23
C CYS A 47 -2.43 -6.43 -20.22
N THR A 48 -1.73 -7.49 -19.82
CA THR A 48 -1.43 -8.61 -20.71
C THR A 48 -2.73 -9.26 -21.19
N VAL A 49 -2.84 -9.43 -22.51
CA VAL A 49 -3.89 -10.15 -23.22
C VAL A 49 -3.23 -11.08 -24.22
N LEU A 50 -3.98 -12.01 -24.81
CA LEU A 50 -3.47 -12.81 -25.93
C LEU A 50 -3.93 -12.20 -27.25
N LEU A 51 -3.01 -12.03 -28.19
CA LEU A 51 -3.26 -11.65 -29.58
C LEU A 51 -2.82 -12.83 -30.47
N ASP A 52 -3.77 -13.45 -31.17
CA ASP A 52 -3.61 -14.74 -31.86
C ASP A 52 -3.03 -15.85 -30.95
N GLY A 53 -3.31 -15.73 -29.65
CA GLY A 53 -2.86 -16.64 -28.63
C GLY A 53 -1.39 -16.50 -28.25
N GLU A 54 -0.75 -15.36 -28.50
CA GLU A 54 0.55 -14.95 -27.95
C GLU A 54 0.34 -13.77 -26.98
N GLN A 55 1.05 -13.75 -25.86
CA GLN A 55 0.87 -12.67 -24.87
C GLN A 55 1.43 -11.33 -25.37
N VAL A 56 0.67 -10.24 -25.17
CA VAL A 56 1.08 -8.87 -25.49
C VAL A 56 0.61 -7.88 -24.42
N CYS A 57 1.42 -6.85 -24.17
CA CYS A 57 1.00 -5.70 -23.37
C CYS A 57 0.01 -4.84 -24.18
N SER A 58 -1.30 -4.99 -23.95
CA SER A 58 -2.33 -4.28 -24.72
C SER A 58 -2.24 -2.75 -24.65
N CYS A 59 -1.56 -2.17 -23.65
CA CYS A 59 -1.29 -0.74 -23.60
C CYS A 59 -0.31 -0.25 -24.68
N LEU A 60 0.47 -1.15 -25.28
CA LEU A 60 1.41 -0.84 -26.37
C LEU A 60 0.85 -1.17 -27.76
N VAL A 61 -0.33 -1.79 -27.85
CA VAL A 61 -0.91 -2.26 -29.10
C VAL A 61 -1.95 -1.23 -29.60
N PRO A 62 -1.73 -0.56 -30.75
CA PRO A 62 -2.78 0.19 -31.42
C PRO A 62 -3.92 -0.73 -31.87
N VAL A 63 -5.17 -0.31 -31.67
CA VAL A 63 -6.35 -1.12 -31.99
C VAL A 63 -6.43 -1.50 -33.48
N ALA A 64 -5.86 -0.70 -34.39
CA ALA A 64 -5.79 -1.08 -35.81
C ALA A 64 -4.97 -2.35 -36.08
N GLN A 65 -4.04 -2.73 -35.19
CA GLN A 65 -3.23 -3.95 -35.34
C GLN A 65 -4.00 -5.24 -35.01
N VAL A 66 -5.19 -5.13 -34.43
CA VAL A 66 -6.02 -6.30 -34.10
C VAL A 66 -7.11 -6.57 -35.14
N ALA A 67 -7.20 -5.78 -36.20
CA ALA A 67 -8.20 -5.97 -37.27
C ALA A 67 -8.14 -7.40 -37.82
N ASP A 68 -9.29 -8.08 -37.84
CA ASP A 68 -9.49 -9.46 -38.30
C ASP A 68 -8.68 -10.52 -37.53
N ARG A 69 -8.23 -10.21 -36.30
CA ARG A 69 -7.43 -11.09 -35.44
C ARG A 69 -8.17 -11.54 -34.19
N ASP A 70 -7.61 -12.52 -33.50
CA ASP A 70 -8.15 -13.06 -32.25
C ASP A 70 -7.54 -12.34 -31.04
N VAL A 71 -8.38 -11.79 -30.16
CA VAL A 71 -8.01 -11.21 -28.87
C VAL A 71 -8.67 -12.01 -27.76
N THR A 72 -7.89 -12.48 -26.79
CA THR A 72 -8.40 -13.13 -25.57
C THR A 72 -7.98 -12.36 -24.34
N THR A 73 -8.93 -11.99 -23.50
CA THR A 73 -8.72 -11.36 -22.18
C THR A 73 -8.96 -12.41 -21.08
N VAL A 74 -8.76 -12.03 -19.81
CA VAL A 74 -8.98 -12.94 -18.67
C VAL A 74 -10.40 -13.47 -18.60
N GLU A 75 -11.38 -12.66 -19.01
CA GLU A 75 -12.79 -13.03 -19.09
C GLU A 75 -13.04 -14.16 -20.10
N GLY A 76 -12.15 -14.34 -21.08
CA GLY A 76 -12.19 -15.41 -22.07
C GLY A 76 -11.60 -16.75 -21.58
N LEU A 77 -10.99 -16.79 -20.39
CA LEU A 77 -10.44 -18.04 -19.83
C LEU A 77 -11.51 -18.94 -19.21
N ALA A 78 -12.56 -18.35 -18.63
CA ALA A 78 -13.67 -19.11 -18.06
C ALA A 78 -14.45 -19.83 -19.18
N SER A 79 -15.06 -20.98 -18.86
CA SER A 79 -15.94 -21.65 -19.82
C SER A 79 -17.22 -20.85 -20.07
N ALA A 80 -17.93 -21.18 -21.16
CA ALA A 80 -19.13 -20.44 -21.57
C ALA A 80 -20.28 -20.44 -20.53
N ASP A 81 -20.27 -21.38 -19.57
CA ASP A 81 -21.19 -21.47 -18.43
C ASP A 81 -20.70 -20.69 -17.19
N GLY A 82 -19.58 -19.98 -17.29
CA GLY A 82 -19.00 -19.16 -16.22
C GLY A 82 -18.10 -19.90 -15.24
N ARG A 83 -17.83 -21.20 -15.46
CA ARG A 83 -16.92 -21.96 -14.59
C ARG A 83 -15.46 -21.55 -14.83
N LEU A 84 -14.73 -21.35 -13.74
CA LEU A 84 -13.29 -21.04 -13.77
C LEU A 84 -12.52 -22.13 -14.54
N SER A 85 -11.52 -21.70 -15.30
CA SER A 85 -10.49 -22.61 -15.84
C SER A 85 -9.69 -23.24 -14.70
N GLU A 86 -9.01 -24.36 -14.99
CA GLU A 86 -8.12 -25.01 -14.02
C GLU A 86 -7.04 -24.06 -13.50
N LEU A 87 -6.54 -23.17 -14.37
CA LEU A 87 -5.56 -22.16 -14.03
C LEU A 87 -6.13 -21.10 -13.06
N GLN A 88 -7.34 -20.59 -13.34
CA GLN A 88 -8.02 -19.65 -12.44
C GLN A 88 -8.33 -20.27 -11.08
N GLN A 89 -8.80 -21.52 -11.08
CA GLN A 89 -9.07 -22.29 -9.87
C GLN A 89 -7.79 -22.46 -9.03
N ALA A 90 -6.67 -22.86 -9.66
CA ALA A 90 -5.40 -23.02 -8.98
C ALA A 90 -4.90 -21.70 -8.35
N PHE A 91 -5.05 -20.57 -9.06
CA PHE A 91 -4.69 -19.26 -8.52
C PHE A 91 -5.54 -18.86 -7.30
N HIS A 92 -6.84 -19.17 -7.34
CA HIS A 92 -7.75 -18.92 -6.23
C HIS A 92 -7.37 -19.75 -5.00
N GLU A 93 -7.18 -21.04 -5.19
CA GLU A 93 -6.83 -22.03 -4.17
C GLU A 93 -5.49 -21.70 -3.48
N TYR A 94 -4.45 -21.42 -4.25
CA TYR A 94 -3.11 -21.17 -3.68
C TYR A 94 -2.94 -19.78 -3.05
N GLY A 95 -3.97 -18.93 -3.10
CA GLY A 95 -3.87 -17.54 -2.66
C GLY A 95 -2.87 -16.75 -3.51
N ALA A 96 -2.78 -17.08 -4.81
CA ALA A 96 -1.92 -16.36 -5.76
C ALA A 96 -2.40 -14.92 -6.01
N ALA A 97 -3.67 -14.62 -5.68
CA ALA A 97 -4.25 -13.29 -5.71
C ALA A 97 -4.30 -12.64 -4.31
N GLN A 98 -3.41 -11.66 -4.06
CA GLN A 98 -3.53 -10.74 -2.92
C GLN A 98 -4.46 -9.57 -3.26
N CYS A 99 -3.92 -8.43 -3.71
CA CYS A 99 -4.73 -7.28 -4.14
C CYS A 99 -5.53 -7.56 -5.42
N GLY A 100 -5.06 -8.50 -6.24
CA GLY A 100 -5.78 -8.95 -7.43
C GLY A 100 -5.41 -8.23 -8.72
N ILE A 101 -4.90 -7.00 -8.68
CA ILE A 101 -4.73 -6.16 -9.89
C ILE A 101 -3.80 -6.75 -10.97
N CYS A 102 -2.75 -7.50 -10.60
CA CYS A 102 -1.85 -8.13 -11.57
C CYS A 102 -2.32 -9.53 -12.00
N THR A 103 -3.33 -10.09 -11.33
CA THR A 103 -3.75 -11.49 -11.50
C THR A 103 -4.23 -11.77 -12.92
N PRO A 104 -5.06 -10.92 -13.56
CA PRO A 104 -5.42 -11.11 -14.96
C PRO A 104 -4.22 -11.27 -15.88
N GLY A 105 -3.24 -10.37 -15.79
CA GLY A 105 -2.02 -10.45 -16.61
C GLY A 105 -1.20 -11.71 -16.35
N MET A 106 -1.09 -12.13 -15.09
CA MET A 106 -0.41 -13.39 -14.72
C MET A 106 -1.11 -14.62 -15.32
N LEU A 107 -2.44 -14.65 -15.27
CA LEU A 107 -3.23 -15.73 -15.87
C LEU A 107 -3.05 -15.79 -17.38
N MET A 108 -3.04 -14.63 -18.06
CA MET A 108 -2.82 -14.59 -19.51
C MET A 108 -1.42 -15.07 -19.89
N ALA A 109 -0.38 -14.62 -19.16
CA ALA A 109 0.99 -15.06 -19.40
C ALA A 109 1.17 -16.58 -19.17
N ALA A 110 0.48 -17.14 -18.17
CA ALA A 110 0.53 -18.57 -17.89
C ALA A 110 -0.27 -19.37 -18.94
N ALA A 111 -1.40 -18.85 -19.41
CA ALA A 111 -2.19 -19.46 -20.48
C ALA A 111 -1.39 -19.55 -21.80
N ASP A 112 -0.67 -18.48 -22.15
CA ASP A 112 0.27 -18.48 -23.28
C ASP A 112 1.34 -19.58 -23.12
N MET A 113 2.04 -19.60 -21.98
CA MET A 113 3.05 -20.62 -21.68
C MET A 113 2.50 -22.05 -21.83
N PHE A 114 1.31 -22.34 -21.29
CA PHE A 114 0.70 -23.67 -21.37
C PHE A 114 0.32 -24.10 -22.78
N LYS A 115 0.03 -23.14 -23.67
CA LYS A 115 -0.21 -23.43 -25.10
C LYS A 115 1.05 -23.98 -25.78
N HIS A 116 2.23 -23.57 -25.32
CA HIS A 116 3.51 -23.96 -25.89
C HIS A 116 4.16 -25.16 -25.18
N ASN A 117 3.92 -25.32 -23.87
CA ASN A 117 4.45 -26.42 -23.09
C ASN A 117 3.48 -26.82 -21.96
N ALA A 118 2.91 -28.02 -22.04
CA ALA A 118 2.01 -28.55 -21.02
C ALA A 118 2.72 -28.95 -19.70
N THR A 119 4.05 -29.09 -19.71
CA THR A 119 4.86 -29.48 -18.54
C THR A 119 6.09 -28.57 -18.42
N PRO A 120 5.90 -27.26 -18.12
CA PRO A 120 7.00 -26.31 -18.01
C PRO A 120 7.89 -26.59 -16.80
N SER A 121 9.19 -26.32 -16.94
CA SER A 121 10.12 -26.30 -15.81
C SER A 121 9.91 -25.06 -14.94
N ASP A 122 10.45 -25.07 -13.71
CA ASP A 122 10.45 -23.92 -12.81
C ASP A 122 10.99 -22.65 -13.48
N ASP A 123 12.09 -22.77 -14.22
CA ASP A 123 12.71 -21.65 -14.94
C ASP A 123 11.79 -21.08 -16.03
N GLN A 124 11.08 -21.96 -16.75
CA GLN A 124 10.13 -21.53 -17.77
C GLN A 124 8.91 -20.83 -17.16
N ILE A 125 8.43 -21.30 -16.01
CA ILE A 125 7.35 -20.63 -15.28
C ILE A 125 7.82 -19.25 -14.82
N MET A 126 9.01 -19.15 -14.24
CA MET A 126 9.56 -17.86 -13.78
C MET A 126 9.78 -16.89 -14.93
N ASP A 127 10.29 -17.36 -16.07
CA ASP A 127 10.49 -16.55 -17.28
C ASP A 127 9.16 -16.04 -17.85
N ALA A 128 8.16 -16.91 -17.98
CA ALA A 128 6.83 -16.53 -18.46
C ALA A 128 6.16 -15.48 -17.55
N MET A 129 6.33 -15.59 -16.23
CA MET A 129 5.78 -14.62 -15.28
C MET A 129 6.61 -13.33 -15.18
N GLY A 130 7.86 -13.34 -15.64
CA GLY A 130 8.80 -12.22 -15.50
C GLY A 130 8.34 -10.92 -16.18
N GLY A 131 7.47 -11.03 -17.20
CA GLY A 131 6.86 -9.88 -17.87
C GLY A 131 5.69 -9.22 -17.13
N VAL A 132 5.23 -9.81 -16.02
CA VAL A 132 4.11 -9.28 -15.23
C VAL A 132 4.56 -9.01 -13.80
N LEU A 133 4.54 -7.75 -13.39
CA LEU A 133 5.03 -7.35 -12.07
C LEU A 133 3.98 -7.59 -10.98
N CYS A 134 4.40 -8.23 -9.88
CA CYS A 134 3.60 -8.34 -8.66
C CYS A 134 4.33 -7.70 -7.47
N ARG A 135 3.65 -6.76 -6.80
CA ARG A 135 4.18 -6.11 -5.59
C ARG A 135 3.78 -6.80 -4.28
N CYS A 136 2.83 -7.74 -4.32
CA CYS A 136 2.21 -8.30 -3.12
C CYS A 136 2.76 -9.67 -2.69
N THR A 137 2.93 -10.60 -3.64
CA THR A 137 3.06 -12.04 -3.33
C THR A 137 4.50 -12.53 -3.22
N GLY A 138 5.46 -11.78 -3.77
CA GLY A 138 6.83 -12.27 -3.96
C GLY A 138 6.92 -13.46 -4.91
N TYR A 139 5.95 -13.61 -5.83
CA TYR A 139 5.86 -14.62 -6.90
C TYR A 139 5.69 -16.08 -6.46
N ASN A 140 6.15 -16.48 -5.28
CA ASN A 140 6.14 -17.89 -4.86
C ASN A 140 4.75 -18.56 -4.97
N LYS A 141 3.69 -17.90 -4.51
CA LYS A 141 2.32 -18.45 -4.60
C LYS A 141 1.74 -18.48 -6.01
N ILE A 142 2.23 -17.61 -6.89
CA ILE A 142 1.85 -17.61 -8.31
C ILE A 142 2.52 -18.81 -8.99
N VAL A 143 3.82 -19.01 -8.75
CA VAL A 143 4.58 -20.16 -9.26
C VAL A 143 3.99 -21.47 -8.74
N ASP A 144 3.68 -21.55 -7.44
CA ASP A 144 3.04 -22.74 -6.84
C ASP A 144 1.70 -23.07 -7.52
N ALA A 145 0.88 -22.05 -7.82
CA ALA A 145 -0.41 -22.22 -8.50
C ALA A 145 -0.24 -22.75 -9.93
N VAL A 146 0.72 -22.21 -10.70
CA VAL A 146 1.01 -22.68 -12.06
C VAL A 146 1.49 -24.13 -12.03
N LYS A 147 2.37 -24.50 -11.09
CA LYS A 147 2.83 -25.89 -10.91
C LYS A 147 1.70 -26.85 -10.59
N HIS A 148 0.71 -26.41 -9.81
CA HIS A 148 -0.44 -27.23 -9.43
C HIS A 148 -1.26 -27.70 -10.64
N VAL A 149 -1.39 -26.87 -11.67
CA VAL A 149 -2.11 -27.23 -12.90
C VAL A 149 -1.48 -28.46 -13.58
N VAL A 150 -0.15 -28.57 -13.54
CA VAL A 150 0.59 -29.71 -14.12
C VAL A 150 0.50 -30.94 -13.23
N GLN A 151 0.70 -30.74 -11.93
CA GLN A 151 0.72 -31.81 -10.95
C GLN A 151 -0.03 -31.39 -9.69
N PRO A 152 -1.32 -31.73 -9.59
CA PRO A 152 -2.10 -31.50 -8.38
C PRO A 152 -1.44 -32.19 -7.20
N ASN A 153 -1.19 -31.44 -6.13
CA ASN A 153 -0.50 -31.93 -4.93
C ASN A 153 -1.45 -32.41 -3.82
N GLY A 154 -2.75 -32.56 -4.12
CA GLY A 154 -3.75 -33.08 -3.20
C GLY A 154 -4.10 -32.16 -2.02
N VAL A 155 -3.83 -30.85 -2.11
CA VAL A 155 -4.31 -29.89 -1.10
C VAL A 155 -5.80 -29.66 -1.29
N ASP A 156 -6.58 -30.01 -0.28
CA ASP A 156 -8.02 -29.76 -0.23
C ASP A 156 -8.31 -28.44 0.48
N PHE A 157 -9.12 -27.58 -0.13
CA PHE A 157 -9.53 -26.29 0.41
C PHE A 157 -10.96 -26.41 0.93
N VAL A 158 -11.08 -26.84 2.17
CA VAL A 158 -12.37 -27.06 2.82
C VAL A 158 -12.76 -25.83 3.62
N SER A 159 -14.02 -25.40 3.48
CA SER A 159 -14.63 -24.45 4.40
C SER A 159 -14.52 -25.01 5.83
N PRO A 160 -13.84 -24.30 6.76
CA PRO A 160 -13.64 -24.80 8.10
C PRO A 160 -14.98 -25.00 8.82
N ASP A 161 -15.04 -26.01 9.68
CA ASP A 161 -16.19 -26.22 10.57
C ASP A 161 -16.35 -25.05 11.55
N ALA A 162 -17.55 -24.89 12.10
CA ALA A 162 -17.84 -23.86 13.08
C ALA A 162 -16.89 -23.94 14.29
N GLY A 163 -16.25 -22.82 14.63
CA GLY A 163 -15.25 -22.75 15.70
C GLY A 163 -13.84 -23.17 15.28
N GLY A 164 -13.64 -23.54 14.02
CA GLY A 164 -12.34 -23.91 13.44
C GLY A 164 -11.86 -22.97 12.34
N ALA A 165 -12.49 -21.81 12.15
CA ALA A 165 -12.16 -20.92 11.04
C ALA A 165 -10.87 -20.13 11.28
N MET A 166 -10.59 -19.68 12.50
CA MET A 166 -9.41 -18.89 12.83
C MET A 166 -8.13 -19.69 12.60
N GLY A 167 -7.25 -19.18 11.73
CA GLY A 167 -5.98 -19.82 11.38
C GLY A 167 -6.11 -20.97 10.38
N ALA A 168 -7.33 -21.34 9.96
CA ALA A 168 -7.53 -22.32 8.91
C ALA A 168 -7.04 -21.82 7.55
N ARG A 169 -6.55 -22.75 6.72
CA ARG A 169 -6.25 -22.50 5.32
C ARG A 169 -7.56 -22.53 4.52
N THR A 170 -8.26 -21.40 4.51
CA THR A 170 -9.52 -21.21 3.75
C THR A 170 -9.28 -20.48 2.43
N LEU A 171 -10.24 -20.59 1.52
CA LEU A 171 -10.28 -19.77 0.31
C LEU A 171 -10.50 -18.30 0.67
N LYS A 172 -9.91 -17.42 -0.13
CA LYS A 172 -10.05 -15.98 0.07
C LYS A 172 -11.48 -15.55 -0.28
N THR A 173 -12.14 -14.87 0.66
CA THR A 173 -13.55 -14.40 0.53
C THR A 173 -13.79 -13.52 -0.70
N ASP A 174 -12.80 -12.75 -1.13
CA ASP A 174 -12.85 -11.87 -2.31
C ASP A 174 -11.92 -12.37 -3.44
N GLY A 175 -11.70 -13.70 -3.50
CA GLY A 175 -10.72 -14.30 -4.41
C GLY A 175 -11.25 -14.56 -5.83
N ILE A 176 -12.53 -14.87 -5.99
CA ILE A 176 -13.12 -15.28 -7.29
C ILE A 176 -13.05 -14.11 -8.29
N GLN A 177 -13.51 -12.93 -7.87
CA GLN A 177 -13.53 -11.73 -8.72
C GLN A 177 -12.13 -11.35 -9.22
N LYS A 178 -11.09 -11.67 -8.44
CA LYS A 178 -9.70 -11.37 -8.78
C LYS A 178 -9.12 -12.30 -9.84
N VAL A 179 -9.63 -13.54 -9.94
CA VAL A 179 -9.16 -14.53 -10.92
C VAL A 179 -10.02 -14.58 -12.19
N ASP A 180 -11.30 -14.21 -12.11
CA ASP A 180 -12.17 -14.12 -13.29
C ASP A 180 -12.11 -12.75 -14.00
N GLY A 181 -11.47 -11.75 -13.37
CA GLY A 181 -11.30 -10.41 -13.92
C GLY A 181 -12.44 -9.44 -13.61
N THR A 182 -13.46 -9.86 -12.87
CA THR A 182 -14.64 -9.04 -12.53
C THR A 182 -14.42 -8.09 -11.36
N GLU A 183 -13.31 -8.21 -10.62
CA GLU A 183 -12.97 -7.31 -9.53
C GLU A 183 -12.79 -5.87 -10.03
N LEU A 184 -13.43 -4.91 -9.35
CA LEU A 184 -13.48 -3.52 -9.78
C LEU A 184 -12.59 -2.62 -8.92
N PHE A 185 -11.66 -1.95 -9.57
CA PHE A 185 -10.68 -1.02 -8.99
C PHE A 185 -11.10 0.44 -9.21
N GLY A 186 -10.35 1.40 -8.66
CA GLY A 186 -10.74 2.82 -8.67
C GLY A 186 -11.01 3.40 -10.07
N ALA A 187 -10.28 2.93 -11.09
CA ALA A 187 -10.44 3.37 -12.47
C ALA A 187 -11.59 2.66 -13.22
N ASP A 188 -12.17 1.60 -12.65
CA ASP A 188 -13.16 0.74 -13.32
C ASP A 188 -14.61 1.22 -13.10
N VAL A 189 -14.87 2.03 -12.07
CA VAL A 189 -16.21 2.19 -11.47
C VAL A 189 -16.90 3.53 -11.72
N ALA A 190 -16.29 4.44 -12.48
CA ALA A 190 -16.87 5.76 -12.73
C ALA A 190 -18.06 5.68 -13.71
N PRO A 191 -19.12 6.48 -13.50
CA PRO A 191 -20.21 6.62 -14.46
C PRO A 191 -19.72 7.05 -15.84
N ALA A 192 -20.39 6.60 -16.89
CA ALA A 192 -20.01 6.91 -18.28
C ALA A 192 -20.07 8.41 -18.61
N ASP A 193 -20.93 9.16 -17.93
CA ASP A 193 -21.11 10.61 -18.09
C ASP A 193 -20.21 11.45 -17.17
N ALA A 194 -19.34 10.82 -16.37
CA ALA A 194 -18.42 11.53 -15.49
C ALA A 194 -17.40 12.36 -16.28
N LEU A 195 -17.23 13.62 -15.87
CA LEU A 195 -16.16 14.49 -16.36
C LEU A 195 -14.80 13.97 -15.91
N TRP A 196 -13.77 14.19 -16.72
CA TRP A 196 -12.40 13.88 -16.37
C TRP A 196 -11.73 15.07 -15.69
N ALA A 197 -10.98 14.78 -14.63
CA ALA A 197 -10.09 15.73 -13.98
C ALA A 197 -8.62 15.35 -14.21
N ARG A 198 -7.79 16.34 -14.59
CA ARG A 198 -6.34 16.21 -14.73
C ARG A 198 -5.65 17.34 -13.96
N THR A 199 -4.72 17.01 -13.08
CA THR A 199 -3.95 18.00 -12.32
C THR A 199 -2.77 18.53 -13.11
N ILE A 200 -2.56 19.85 -13.09
CA ILE A 200 -1.33 20.49 -13.51
C ILE A 200 -0.47 20.67 -12.27
N ARG A 201 0.70 20.03 -12.30
CA ARG A 201 1.59 19.94 -11.14
C ARG A 201 2.82 20.81 -11.31
N SER A 202 3.36 21.28 -10.19
CA SER A 202 4.60 22.06 -10.20
C SER A 202 5.76 21.25 -10.78
N PRO A 203 6.49 21.76 -11.77
CA PRO A 203 7.74 21.16 -12.23
C PRO A 203 8.94 21.51 -11.31
N HIS A 204 8.73 22.36 -10.30
CA HIS A 204 9.79 22.93 -9.46
C HIS A 204 9.69 22.48 -8.00
N HIS A 205 10.85 22.32 -7.36
CA HIS A 205 10.97 21.94 -5.95
C HIS A 205 10.60 23.08 -4.99
N SER A 206 10.85 24.34 -5.37
CA SER A 206 10.48 25.51 -4.58
C SER A 206 10.29 26.71 -5.50
N ALA A 207 9.13 27.33 -5.45
CA ALA A 207 8.83 28.55 -6.21
C ALA A 207 7.65 29.30 -5.59
N THR A 208 7.53 30.60 -5.87
CA THR A 208 6.24 31.30 -5.85
C THR A 208 5.66 31.29 -7.26
N PHE A 209 4.35 31.53 -7.40
CA PHE A 209 3.74 31.59 -8.72
C PHE A 209 2.53 32.53 -8.78
N THR A 210 2.20 32.96 -10.00
CA THR A 210 0.94 33.64 -10.31
C THR A 210 0.21 32.94 -11.45
N LEU A 211 -1.11 33.03 -11.45
CA LEU A 211 -1.97 32.49 -12.49
C LEU A 211 -2.38 33.61 -13.44
N GLY A 212 -2.29 33.36 -14.74
CA GLY A 212 -2.85 34.19 -15.79
C GLY A 212 -4.31 33.88 -16.07
N ASP A 213 -4.83 34.46 -17.14
CA ASP A 213 -6.21 34.27 -17.59
C ASP A 213 -6.41 32.98 -18.39
N PHE A 214 -7.52 32.28 -18.17
CA PHE A 214 -7.80 30.98 -18.80
C PHE A 214 -8.75 31.07 -20.03
N ASP A 215 -9.20 32.25 -20.46
CA ASP A 215 -10.19 32.41 -21.53
C ASP A 215 -9.77 31.76 -22.84
N ASP A 216 -8.48 31.85 -23.18
CA ASP A 216 -7.97 31.26 -24.41
C ASP A 216 -7.97 29.74 -24.38
N LEU A 217 -7.82 29.11 -23.20
CA LEU A 217 -8.02 27.67 -23.04
C LEU A 217 -9.47 27.29 -23.30
N TYR A 218 -10.44 28.00 -22.70
CA TYR A 218 -11.86 27.74 -22.91
C TYR A 218 -12.29 27.93 -24.37
N LYS A 219 -11.78 28.97 -25.05
CA LYS A 219 -12.04 29.20 -26.48
C LYS A 219 -11.50 28.08 -27.35
N LYS A 220 -10.29 27.59 -27.04
CA LYS A 220 -9.61 26.53 -27.81
C LYS A 220 -10.20 25.15 -27.53
N TRP A 221 -10.67 24.91 -26.31
CA TRP A 221 -11.18 23.62 -25.84
C TRP A 221 -12.59 23.74 -25.28
N PRO A 222 -13.64 23.77 -26.13
CA PRO A 222 -15.03 23.92 -25.67
C PRO A 222 -15.51 22.82 -24.72
N GLY A 223 -14.85 21.66 -24.72
CA GLY A 223 -15.11 20.57 -23.78
C GLY A 223 -14.44 20.72 -22.41
N LEU A 224 -13.66 21.78 -22.17
CA LEU A 224 -13.13 22.15 -20.85
C LEU A 224 -14.23 22.88 -20.09
N GLU A 225 -14.75 22.27 -19.03
CA GLU A 225 -15.84 22.83 -18.23
C GLU A 225 -15.32 23.92 -17.29
N ARG A 226 -14.21 23.65 -16.59
CA ARG A 226 -13.63 24.59 -15.62
C ARG A 226 -12.17 24.26 -15.30
N VAL A 227 -11.37 25.29 -15.04
CA VAL A 227 -10.07 25.22 -14.37
C VAL A 227 -10.27 25.52 -12.89
N PHE A 228 -9.85 24.61 -12.02
CA PHE A 228 -9.93 24.70 -10.57
C PHE A 228 -8.60 25.14 -9.96
N THR A 229 -8.68 26.03 -8.98
CA THR A 229 -7.58 26.64 -8.24
C THR A 229 -7.87 26.59 -6.73
N ALA A 230 -6.94 27.06 -5.89
CA ALA A 230 -7.16 27.21 -4.46
C ALA A 230 -8.42 28.03 -4.11
N ALA A 231 -8.77 29.02 -4.94
CA ALA A 231 -9.94 29.88 -4.71
C ALA A 231 -11.29 29.16 -4.91
N ASP A 232 -11.28 27.98 -5.54
CA ASP A 232 -12.48 27.18 -5.77
C ASP A 232 -12.77 26.20 -4.63
N VAL A 233 -11.86 26.07 -3.66
CA VAL A 233 -12.05 25.19 -2.49
C VAL A 233 -13.09 25.82 -1.55
N PRO A 234 -14.24 25.18 -1.30
CA PRO A 234 -15.33 25.81 -0.56
C PRO A 234 -15.07 25.93 0.96
N GLY A 235 -14.33 24.98 1.53
CA GLY A 235 -13.99 24.91 2.95
C GLY A 235 -12.53 25.27 3.21
N ASN A 236 -11.78 24.31 3.78
CA ASN A 236 -10.37 24.47 4.07
C ASN A 236 -9.51 23.96 2.90
N ASN A 237 -8.66 24.81 2.32
CA ASN A 237 -7.71 24.37 1.28
C ASN A 237 -6.62 23.43 1.81
N GLY A 238 -6.40 23.36 3.12
CA GLY A 238 -5.45 22.42 3.73
C GLY A 238 -6.06 21.07 4.12
N TYR A 239 -5.29 19.99 3.96
CA TYR A 239 -5.59 18.65 4.49
C TYR A 239 -4.35 18.05 5.16
N GLY A 240 -4.56 16.98 5.93
CA GLY A 240 -3.48 16.26 6.59
C GLY A 240 -3.99 15.28 7.63
N ILE A 241 -3.26 14.19 7.87
CA ILE A 241 -3.76 13.08 8.71
C ILE A 241 -4.01 13.43 10.18
N TYR A 242 -3.48 14.57 10.66
CA TYR A 242 -3.60 15.02 12.04
C TYR A 242 -4.74 16.06 12.13
N PRO A 243 -5.67 15.93 13.08
CA PRO A 243 -6.81 16.86 13.18
C PRO A 243 -6.41 18.33 13.27
N GLU A 244 -5.33 18.64 13.99
CA GLU A 244 -4.87 20.00 14.27
C GLU A 244 -3.89 20.55 13.22
N ILE A 245 -3.46 19.73 12.25
CA ILE A 245 -2.42 20.10 11.26
C ILE A 245 -2.90 19.74 9.86
N LYS A 246 -3.26 20.78 9.10
CA LYS A 246 -3.80 20.70 7.73
C LYS A 246 -2.90 21.50 6.78
N ASP A 247 -1.63 21.12 6.71
CA ASP A 247 -0.58 21.92 6.09
C ASP A 247 -0.39 21.66 4.59
N GLN A 248 -0.85 20.52 4.08
CA GLN A 248 -0.77 20.20 2.66
C GLN A 248 -1.98 20.76 1.91
N PRO A 249 -1.80 21.61 0.89
CA PRO A 249 -2.92 22.20 0.18
C PRO A 249 -3.53 21.25 -0.85
N ALA A 250 -4.86 21.30 -1.02
CA ALA A 250 -5.58 20.65 -2.12
C ALA A 250 -5.13 21.22 -3.48
N PHE A 251 -4.98 22.55 -3.53
CA PHE A 251 -4.33 23.29 -4.61
C PHE A 251 -3.36 24.30 -4.00
N ALA A 252 -2.11 24.29 -4.45
CA ALA A 252 -1.13 25.28 -4.03
C ALA A 252 -1.67 26.71 -4.21
N ASP A 253 -1.37 27.59 -3.26
CA ASP A 253 -1.84 28.98 -3.26
C ASP A 253 -0.63 29.93 -3.24
N GLY A 254 -0.28 30.47 -4.41
CA GLY A 254 0.83 31.40 -4.61
C GLY A 254 2.24 30.84 -4.39
N GLN A 255 2.36 29.62 -3.86
CA GLN A 255 3.63 29.02 -3.48
C GLN A 255 3.62 27.50 -3.62
N VAL A 256 4.69 26.95 -4.18
CA VAL A 256 4.96 25.52 -4.27
C VAL A 256 6.17 25.15 -3.41
N ARG A 257 6.08 24.02 -2.71
CA ARG A 257 7.07 23.49 -1.77
C ARG A 257 7.70 22.18 -2.22
N PHE A 258 7.16 21.50 -3.23
CA PHE A 258 7.81 20.35 -3.85
C PHE A 258 7.44 20.18 -5.31
N LYS A 259 8.28 19.44 -6.04
CA LYS A 259 8.03 19.05 -7.43
C LYS A 259 6.95 17.97 -7.47
N GLY A 260 5.86 18.22 -8.19
CA GLY A 260 4.69 17.34 -8.23
C GLY A 260 3.48 17.86 -7.46
N GLU A 261 3.61 19.01 -6.78
CA GLU A 261 2.51 19.64 -6.05
C GLU A 261 1.39 20.11 -6.99
N THR A 262 0.14 19.87 -6.62
CA THR A 262 -1.03 20.27 -7.43
C THR A 262 -1.18 21.79 -7.42
N VAL A 263 -1.13 22.43 -8.60
CA VAL A 263 -1.31 23.89 -8.74
C VAL A 263 -2.71 24.23 -9.20
N VAL A 264 -3.16 23.60 -10.31
CA VAL A 264 -4.54 23.71 -10.81
C VAL A 264 -5.05 22.35 -11.27
N ALA A 265 -6.36 22.18 -11.42
CA ALA A 265 -6.95 21.03 -12.10
C ALA A 265 -7.84 21.45 -13.27
N LEU A 266 -7.68 20.76 -14.40
CA LEU A 266 -8.53 20.89 -15.58
C LEU A 266 -9.67 19.87 -15.47
N VAL A 267 -10.92 20.31 -15.60
CA VAL A 267 -12.09 19.43 -15.53
C VAL A 267 -12.96 19.59 -16.78
N GLY A 268 -13.32 18.49 -17.43
CA GLY A 268 -14.09 18.50 -18.68
C GLY A 268 -14.17 17.14 -19.36
N THR A 269 -14.41 17.13 -20.67
CA THR A 269 -14.32 15.91 -21.50
C THR A 269 -12.88 15.38 -21.54
N HIS A 270 -12.71 14.07 -21.77
CA HIS A 270 -11.37 13.46 -21.88
C HIS A 270 -10.49 14.17 -22.90
N GLU A 271 -11.03 14.41 -24.11
CA GLU A 271 -10.32 15.06 -25.21
C GLU A 271 -9.85 16.46 -24.83
N ALA A 272 -10.69 17.25 -24.16
CA ALA A 272 -10.32 18.60 -23.75
C ALA A 272 -9.21 18.60 -22.70
N VAL A 273 -9.35 17.82 -21.61
CA VAL A 273 -8.40 17.89 -20.49
C VAL A 273 -7.04 17.28 -20.84
N TYR A 274 -7.01 16.20 -21.62
CA TYR A 274 -5.75 15.56 -22.04
C TYR A 274 -5.17 16.15 -23.33
N GLY A 275 -5.95 16.95 -24.08
CA GLY A 275 -5.47 17.70 -25.24
C GLY A 275 -4.70 18.98 -24.88
N ILE A 276 -4.95 19.55 -23.69
CA ILE A 276 -4.20 20.68 -23.15
C ILE A 276 -2.83 20.20 -22.69
N ARG A 277 -1.77 20.89 -23.09
CA ARG A 277 -0.41 20.64 -22.60
C ARG A 277 -0.13 21.48 -21.37
N ASP A 278 0.74 21.01 -20.50
CA ASP A 278 1.02 21.67 -19.22
C ASP A 278 1.60 23.07 -19.44
N GLU A 279 2.42 23.25 -20.48
CA GLU A 279 2.99 24.54 -20.88
C GLU A 279 1.99 25.53 -21.49
N ASP A 280 0.81 25.06 -21.91
CA ASP A 280 -0.25 25.93 -22.43
C ASP A 280 -1.07 26.56 -21.29
N VAL A 281 -0.91 26.07 -20.06
CA VAL A 281 -1.60 26.60 -18.87
C VAL A 281 -0.80 27.80 -18.34
N PRO A 282 -1.41 28.99 -18.20
CA PRO A 282 -0.69 30.24 -17.93
C PRO A 282 -0.28 30.34 -16.45
N ILE A 283 0.75 29.59 -16.05
CA ILE A 283 1.34 29.61 -14.71
C ILE A 283 2.74 30.22 -14.81
N ASN A 284 2.97 31.34 -14.10
CA ASN A 284 4.25 32.01 -14.07
C ASN A 284 4.96 31.73 -12.75
N TYR A 285 6.07 31.00 -12.78
CA TYR A 285 6.86 30.65 -11.60
C TYR A 285 8.03 31.61 -11.38
N GLU A 286 8.28 31.96 -10.12
CA GLU A 286 9.51 32.59 -9.65
C GLU A 286 10.24 31.59 -8.73
N LEU A 287 11.39 31.10 -9.21
CA LEU A 287 12.14 30.04 -8.52
C LEU A 287 12.72 30.52 -7.21
N ARG A 288 12.71 29.64 -6.21
CA ARG A 288 13.39 29.83 -4.93
C ARG A 288 14.39 28.70 -4.74
N GLU A 289 15.42 28.96 -3.94
CA GLU A 289 16.39 27.93 -3.60
C GLU A 289 15.69 26.79 -2.83
N PRO A 290 15.77 25.53 -3.29
CA PRO A 290 15.19 24.40 -2.57
C PRO A 290 16.15 23.86 -1.48
N LEU A 291 15.59 23.36 -0.39
CA LEU A 291 16.30 22.60 0.64
C LEU A 291 16.16 21.11 0.37
N PHE A 292 17.26 20.40 0.12
CA PHE A 292 17.25 18.96 -0.13
C PHE A 292 17.79 18.16 1.07
N GLY A 293 17.24 16.97 1.29
CA GLY A 293 17.71 16.06 2.33
C GLY A 293 17.63 16.67 3.73
N PHE A 294 18.79 17.03 4.27
CA PHE A 294 18.93 17.60 5.61
C PHE A 294 19.48 19.03 5.61
N ALA A 295 19.60 19.67 4.43
CA ALA A 295 20.13 21.03 4.29
C ALA A 295 19.30 22.08 5.05
N GLY A 296 18.05 21.78 5.38
CA GLY A 296 17.22 22.62 6.24
C GLY A 296 17.76 22.80 7.67
N LEU A 297 18.70 21.96 8.11
CA LEU A 297 19.38 22.05 9.40
C LEU A 297 20.65 22.90 9.38
N ASP A 298 21.11 23.33 8.20
CA ASP A 298 22.33 24.10 8.05
C ASP A 298 22.16 25.53 8.59
N ASP A 299 23.24 26.12 9.10
CA ASP A 299 23.23 27.49 9.61
C ASP A 299 22.83 28.47 8.49
N GLY A 300 21.77 29.24 8.72
CA GLY A 300 21.25 30.22 7.75
C GLY A 300 20.28 29.66 6.71
N ALA A 301 19.90 28.37 6.79
CA ALA A 301 18.84 27.82 5.97
C ALA A 301 17.52 28.60 6.17
N HIS A 302 16.85 28.93 5.07
CA HIS A 302 15.55 29.59 5.12
C HIS A 302 14.49 28.64 5.70
N GLN A 303 13.41 29.19 6.26
CA GLN A 303 12.33 28.39 6.84
C GLN A 303 11.32 28.00 5.75
N MET A 304 10.93 26.73 5.72
CA MET A 304 9.85 26.24 4.83
C MET A 304 8.45 26.52 5.40
N HIS A 305 8.34 26.42 6.73
CA HIS A 305 7.12 26.62 7.50
C HIS A 305 7.43 27.51 8.69
N ASP A 306 6.75 28.65 8.80
CA ASP A 306 7.02 29.65 9.84
C ASP A 306 6.85 29.10 11.27
N ALA A 307 5.97 28.12 11.44
CA ALA A 307 5.69 27.47 12.72
C ALA A 307 6.76 26.46 13.17
N ASN A 308 7.77 26.16 12.33
CA ASN A 308 8.74 25.08 12.57
C ASN A 308 10.19 25.58 12.47
N PRO A 309 10.68 26.30 13.51
CA PRO A 309 12.04 26.83 13.53
C PRO A 309 13.10 25.77 13.25
N GLY A 310 14.08 26.12 12.41
CA GLY A 310 15.16 25.22 11.99
C GLY A 310 14.72 24.12 11.03
N ASN A 311 13.54 24.26 10.40
CA ASN A 311 12.94 23.23 9.54
C ASN A 311 12.74 21.88 10.26
N ILE A 312 12.65 21.88 11.59
CA ILE A 312 12.40 20.68 12.39
C ILE A 312 10.90 20.59 12.66
N LEU A 313 10.28 19.52 12.17
CA LEU A 313 8.89 19.21 12.47
C LEU A 313 8.74 18.81 13.94
N ALA A 314 9.51 17.82 14.38
CA ALA A 314 9.42 17.31 15.75
C ALA A 314 10.65 16.50 16.17
N HIS A 315 10.80 16.37 17.49
CA HIS A 315 11.81 15.52 18.13
C HIS A 315 11.15 14.29 18.76
N GLY A 316 11.80 13.13 18.65
CA GLY A 316 11.46 11.90 19.35
C GLY A 316 12.59 11.48 20.29
N TYR A 317 12.26 10.89 21.43
CA TYR A 317 13.25 10.51 22.44
C TYR A 317 12.80 9.31 23.27
N VAL A 318 13.69 8.35 23.51
CA VAL A 318 13.52 7.22 24.43
C VAL A 318 14.77 7.12 25.30
N LYS A 319 14.57 6.94 26.60
CA LYS A 319 15.64 6.71 27.59
C LYS A 319 15.28 5.57 28.54
N LYS A 320 16.22 4.66 28.76
CA LYS A 320 16.18 3.61 29.78
C LYS A 320 17.56 3.53 30.46
N GLY A 321 17.62 3.77 31.76
CA GLY A 321 18.91 3.83 32.48
C GLY A 321 19.86 4.90 31.93
N GLU A 322 21.18 4.71 32.08
CA GLU A 322 22.21 5.69 31.69
C GLU A 322 23.14 5.10 30.61
N ALA A 323 22.72 5.16 29.34
CA ALA A 323 23.43 4.56 28.21
C ALA A 323 24.87 5.03 28.09
N LYS A 324 25.11 6.34 28.22
CA LYS A 324 26.44 6.93 28.07
C LYS A 324 27.46 6.37 29.07
N SER A 325 27.12 6.33 30.36
CA SER A 325 28.04 5.80 31.38
C SER A 325 28.13 4.28 31.34
N ALA A 326 27.06 3.58 30.99
CA ALA A 326 27.08 2.13 30.83
C ALA A 326 27.96 1.69 29.63
N MET A 327 28.02 2.49 28.57
CA MET A 327 28.89 2.23 27.43
C MET A 327 30.37 2.17 27.83
N GLU A 328 30.79 2.95 28.83
CA GLU A 328 32.17 2.96 29.35
C GLU A 328 32.56 1.64 30.05
N THR A 329 31.56 0.81 30.42
CA THR A 329 31.77 -0.49 31.05
C THR A 329 31.74 -1.65 30.05
N ALA A 330 31.46 -1.39 28.77
CA ALA A 330 31.46 -2.41 27.73
C ALA A 330 32.91 -2.83 27.40
N ASP A 331 33.13 -4.12 27.14
CA ASP A 331 34.43 -4.61 26.70
C ASP A 331 34.67 -4.31 25.20
N VAL A 332 33.60 -4.34 24.42
CA VAL A 332 33.58 -4.03 22.99
C VAL A 332 32.50 -2.99 22.73
N VAL A 333 32.84 -1.97 21.95
CA VAL A 333 31.91 -0.95 21.46
C VAL A 333 32.08 -0.83 19.96
N VAL A 334 30.97 -0.91 19.23
CA VAL A 334 30.91 -0.67 17.79
C VAL A 334 30.05 0.55 17.51
N GLU A 335 30.42 1.31 16.49
CA GLU A 335 29.76 2.53 16.06
C GLU A 335 29.79 2.62 14.53
N ASP A 336 28.68 3.01 13.92
CA ASP A 336 28.64 3.33 12.50
C ASP A 336 27.50 4.31 12.16
N SER A 337 27.52 4.84 10.93
CA SER A 337 26.53 5.74 10.38
C SER A 337 25.90 5.20 9.09
N PHE A 338 24.57 5.29 9.01
CA PHE A 338 23.76 4.69 7.97
C PHE A 338 22.90 5.74 7.28
N VAL A 339 22.83 5.68 5.95
CA VAL A 339 21.97 6.54 5.14
C VAL A 339 21.00 5.70 4.34
N THR A 340 19.72 6.07 4.34
CA THR A 340 18.69 5.47 3.49
C THR A 340 18.07 6.53 2.58
N GLY A 341 17.75 6.14 1.35
CA GLY A 341 17.10 7.03 0.37
C GLY A 341 15.58 6.88 0.34
N PHE A 342 14.94 7.63 -0.56
CA PHE A 342 13.52 7.46 -0.84
C PHE A 342 13.23 6.08 -1.43
N VAL A 343 12.14 5.47 -0.96
CA VAL A 343 11.60 4.24 -1.55
C VAL A 343 10.15 4.50 -1.92
N GLU A 344 9.81 4.23 -3.18
CA GLU A 344 8.45 4.29 -3.71
C GLU A 344 7.72 2.96 -3.47
N HIS A 345 6.42 3.04 -3.15
CA HIS A 345 5.61 1.89 -2.75
C HIS A 345 5.50 0.85 -3.86
N GLY A 346 5.36 1.29 -5.11
CA GLY A 346 5.37 0.46 -6.29
C GLY A 346 4.13 -0.40 -6.45
N TYR A 347 2.99 0.00 -5.86
CA TYR A 347 1.72 -0.67 -6.11
C TYR A 347 1.33 -0.55 -7.58
N ILE A 348 0.75 -1.60 -8.14
CA ILE A 348 0.50 -1.72 -9.58
C ILE A 348 -0.66 -0.83 -10.02
N GLU A 349 -1.70 -0.63 -9.18
CA GLU A 349 -2.82 0.28 -9.45
C GLU A 349 -2.48 1.70 -8.98
N PRO A 350 -2.37 2.69 -9.89
CA PRO A 350 -2.29 4.11 -9.49
C PRO A 350 -3.50 4.57 -8.69
N GLU A 351 -3.43 5.78 -8.16
CA GLU A 351 -4.53 6.45 -7.49
C GLU A 351 -5.65 6.74 -8.49
N ALA A 352 -6.86 6.28 -8.17
CA ALA A 352 -8.02 6.42 -9.03
C ALA A 352 -9.31 6.47 -8.22
N GLY A 353 -10.29 7.22 -8.72
CA GLY A 353 -11.61 7.33 -8.13
C GLY A 353 -12.48 8.37 -8.83
N TRP A 354 -13.72 8.47 -8.36
CA TRP A 354 -14.68 9.47 -8.82
C TRP A 354 -15.58 9.95 -7.67
N ALA A 355 -16.17 11.12 -7.85
CA ALA A 355 -17.04 11.74 -6.87
C ALA A 355 -18.31 12.29 -7.53
N GLN A 356 -19.39 12.37 -6.74
CA GLN A 356 -20.63 13.02 -7.12
C GLN A 356 -21.26 13.74 -5.93
N ARG A 357 -21.94 14.84 -6.21
CA ARG A 357 -22.79 15.53 -5.25
C ARG A 357 -24.21 14.96 -5.30
N VAL A 358 -24.77 14.63 -4.14
CA VAL A 358 -26.14 14.13 -3.97
C VAL A 358 -26.87 15.03 -2.98
N GLY A 359 -27.52 16.09 -3.49
CA GLY A 359 -28.11 17.12 -2.64
C GLY A 359 -27.05 17.87 -1.83
N ASP A 360 -27.14 17.81 -0.51
CA ASP A 360 -26.16 18.40 0.42
C ASP A 360 -25.09 17.42 0.88
N ARG A 361 -24.90 16.34 0.10
CA ARG A 361 -23.96 15.26 0.37
C ARG A 361 -22.92 15.13 -0.73
N LEU A 362 -21.71 14.72 -0.36
CA LEU A 362 -20.68 14.28 -1.30
C LEU A 362 -20.44 12.77 -1.15
N GLU A 363 -20.49 12.05 -2.26
CA GLU A 363 -20.12 10.63 -2.31
C GLU A 363 -18.85 10.47 -3.15
N ILE A 364 -17.87 9.73 -2.64
CA ILE A 364 -16.60 9.46 -3.33
C ILE A 364 -16.37 7.96 -3.36
N THR A 365 -16.19 7.41 -4.56
CA THR A 365 -15.78 6.02 -4.77
C THR A 365 -14.31 5.99 -5.20
N VAL A 366 -13.45 5.32 -4.43
CA VAL A 366 -11.99 5.53 -4.55
C VAL A 366 -11.16 4.34 -4.05
N SER A 367 -9.94 4.21 -4.57
CA SER A 367 -8.95 3.25 -4.05
C SER A 367 -8.22 3.85 -2.84
N THR A 368 -8.48 3.31 -1.64
CA THR A 368 -7.98 3.85 -0.35
C THR A 368 -7.63 2.76 0.67
N GLN A 369 -6.85 3.14 1.70
CA GLN A 369 -6.56 2.34 2.90
C GLN A 369 -7.22 2.91 4.18
N ALA A 370 -7.86 4.09 4.13
CA ALA A 370 -8.33 4.82 5.31
C ALA A 370 -9.65 5.58 5.09
N PRO A 371 -10.76 4.88 4.77
CA PRO A 371 -12.02 5.52 4.36
C PRO A 371 -12.58 6.57 5.34
N TYR A 372 -12.50 6.33 6.65
CA TYR A 372 -12.99 7.29 7.65
C TYR A 372 -12.11 8.53 7.76
N MET A 373 -10.79 8.38 7.55
CA MET A 373 -9.91 9.54 7.49
C MET A 373 -10.16 10.34 6.22
N ASP A 374 -10.34 9.66 5.07
CA ASP A 374 -10.70 10.33 3.82
C ASP A 374 -11.99 11.13 3.96
N ARG A 375 -13.01 10.56 4.61
CA ARG A 375 -14.29 11.23 4.90
C ARG A 375 -14.07 12.52 5.67
N ASP A 376 -13.32 12.45 6.75
CA ASP A 376 -13.10 13.59 7.65
C ASP A 376 -12.28 14.70 6.97
N GLU A 377 -11.23 14.36 6.22
CA GLU A 377 -10.44 15.34 5.47
C GLU A 377 -11.25 16.00 4.36
N VAL A 378 -11.99 15.20 3.57
CA VAL A 378 -12.83 15.74 2.49
C VAL A 378 -13.95 16.62 3.03
N ALA A 379 -14.56 16.25 4.15
CA ALA A 379 -15.58 17.08 4.80
C ALA A 379 -15.04 18.48 5.15
N GLN A 380 -13.79 18.57 5.64
CA GLN A 380 -13.11 19.84 5.90
C GLN A 380 -12.81 20.63 4.61
N ILE A 381 -12.32 19.95 3.57
CA ILE A 381 -12.03 20.59 2.27
C ILE A 381 -13.29 21.23 1.67
N ILE A 382 -14.42 20.55 1.79
CA ILE A 382 -15.69 21.00 1.22
C ILE A 382 -16.47 21.92 2.17
N GLY A 383 -16.16 21.91 3.47
CA GLY A 383 -16.84 22.73 4.47
C GLY A 383 -18.22 22.20 4.84
N ILE A 384 -18.39 20.87 4.90
CA ILE A 384 -19.65 20.20 5.26
C ILE A 384 -19.44 19.24 6.45
N PRO A 385 -20.51 18.83 7.16
CA PRO A 385 -20.41 17.84 8.23
C PRO A 385 -19.87 16.49 7.75
N ASN A 386 -19.19 15.73 8.63
CA ASN A 386 -18.59 14.44 8.27
C ASN A 386 -19.64 13.43 7.80
N GLU A 387 -20.84 13.44 8.39
CA GLU A 387 -21.98 12.61 7.99
C GLU A 387 -22.51 12.93 6.57
N SER A 388 -22.22 14.14 6.06
CA SER A 388 -22.54 14.55 4.69
C SER A 388 -21.47 14.11 3.68
N VAL A 389 -20.46 13.34 4.09
CA VAL A 389 -19.50 12.71 3.19
C VAL A 389 -19.62 11.19 3.30
N ARG A 390 -19.65 10.52 2.14
CA ARG A 390 -19.55 9.07 2.03
C ARG A 390 -18.30 8.69 1.27
N ILE A 391 -17.51 7.79 1.85
CA ILE A 391 -16.42 7.14 1.13
C ILE A 391 -16.84 5.69 0.86
N ILE A 392 -16.75 5.31 -0.41
CA ILE A 392 -17.08 3.97 -0.92
C ILE A 392 -15.78 3.38 -1.47
N PRO A 393 -15.06 2.57 -0.68
CA PRO A 393 -13.81 2.00 -1.15
C PRO A 393 -14.03 1.01 -2.30
N THR A 394 -13.13 1.04 -3.27
CA THR A 394 -13.00 0.00 -4.30
C THR A 394 -12.04 -1.09 -3.84
N ALA A 395 -11.90 -2.17 -4.62
CA ALA A 395 -10.76 -3.05 -4.47
C ALA A 395 -9.47 -2.21 -4.61
N CYS A 396 -8.55 -2.35 -3.65
CA CYS A 396 -7.33 -1.57 -3.63
C CYS A 396 -6.17 -2.43 -4.18
N GLY A 397 -5.61 -2.03 -5.32
CA GLY A 397 -4.54 -2.70 -6.06
C GLY A 397 -3.15 -2.56 -5.43
N GLY A 398 -3.11 -2.61 -4.09
CA GLY A 398 -1.93 -2.41 -3.25
C GLY A 398 -1.85 -0.98 -2.70
N GLY A 399 -1.69 -0.87 -1.38
CA GLY A 399 -1.50 0.42 -0.71
C GLY A 399 -0.11 0.58 -0.09
N PHE A 400 0.37 -0.45 0.62
CA PHE A 400 1.69 -0.49 1.29
C PHE A 400 2.01 0.71 2.21
N GLY A 401 0.98 1.48 2.59
CA GLY A 401 1.10 2.75 3.30
C GLY A 401 0.88 4.02 2.46
N GLY A 402 1.09 4.00 1.14
CA GLY A 402 1.04 5.21 0.29
C GLY A 402 -0.36 5.77 0.07
N LYS A 403 -1.38 4.91 -0.03
CA LYS A 403 -2.80 5.29 -0.11
C LYS A 403 -3.47 5.55 1.27
N LEU A 404 -2.68 5.95 2.28
CA LEU A 404 -3.21 6.44 3.56
C LEU A 404 -3.40 7.95 3.54
N ASP A 405 -2.55 8.65 2.79
CA ASP A 405 -2.70 10.07 2.50
C ASP A 405 -3.69 10.24 1.34
N LEU A 406 -4.32 11.42 1.25
CA LEU A 406 -5.24 11.71 0.15
C LEU A 406 -4.51 11.73 -1.19
N GLY A 407 -5.00 10.95 -2.16
CA GLY A 407 -4.60 11.03 -3.56
C GLY A 407 -5.55 11.94 -4.37
N VAL A 408 -6.38 11.32 -5.21
CA VAL A 408 -7.31 12.04 -6.11
C VAL A 408 -8.44 12.80 -5.39
N HIS A 409 -8.73 12.47 -4.12
CA HIS A 409 -9.90 12.92 -3.37
C HIS A 409 -10.15 14.43 -3.40
N PRO A 410 -9.15 15.31 -3.13
CA PRO A 410 -9.40 16.76 -3.07
C PRO A 410 -9.92 17.31 -4.41
N VAL A 411 -9.32 16.87 -5.51
CA VAL A 411 -9.63 17.35 -6.86
C VAL A 411 -11.01 16.90 -7.29
N ILE A 412 -11.31 15.60 -7.20
CA ILE A 412 -12.61 15.07 -7.61
C ILE A 412 -13.73 15.57 -6.69
N GLY A 413 -13.47 15.71 -5.38
CA GLY A 413 -14.43 16.19 -4.40
C GLY A 413 -14.83 17.64 -4.63
N VAL A 414 -13.85 18.54 -4.76
CA VAL A 414 -14.09 19.97 -5.03
C VAL A 414 -14.81 20.14 -6.36
N ALA A 415 -14.33 19.47 -7.42
CA ALA A 415 -14.90 19.61 -8.74
C ALA A 415 -16.36 19.10 -8.81
N ALA A 416 -16.64 17.92 -8.25
CA ALA A 416 -17.99 17.37 -8.22
C ALA A 416 -18.95 18.24 -7.40
N TRP A 417 -18.47 18.80 -6.28
CA TRP A 417 -19.28 19.68 -5.42
C TRP A 417 -19.67 21.00 -6.11
N VAL A 418 -18.70 21.64 -6.77
CA VAL A 418 -18.88 22.94 -7.43
C VAL A 418 -19.68 22.82 -8.73
N LEU A 419 -19.42 21.78 -9.54
CA LEU A 419 -20.11 21.59 -10.82
C LEU A 419 -21.46 20.90 -10.68
N ASN A 420 -21.69 20.19 -9.57
CA ASN A 420 -22.83 19.30 -9.38
C ASN A 420 -22.96 18.28 -10.53
N LYS A 421 -21.82 17.71 -10.93
CA LYS A 421 -21.68 16.68 -11.96
C LYS A 421 -20.72 15.60 -11.44
N PRO A 422 -20.84 14.33 -11.85
CA PRO A 422 -19.85 13.32 -11.53
C PRO A 422 -18.48 13.68 -12.12
N VAL A 423 -17.41 13.55 -11.33
CA VAL A 423 -16.03 13.83 -11.76
C VAL A 423 -15.13 12.68 -11.39
N ARG A 424 -14.32 12.20 -12.34
CA ARG A 424 -13.36 11.11 -12.17
C ARG A 424 -11.93 11.56 -12.41
N CYS A 425 -10.99 10.88 -11.75
CA CYS A 425 -9.56 11.08 -11.96
C CYS A 425 -8.84 9.75 -11.83
N THR A 426 -7.83 9.54 -12.66
CA THR A 426 -6.88 8.45 -12.53
C THR A 426 -5.50 9.03 -12.81
N TRP A 427 -4.59 8.92 -11.84
CA TRP A 427 -3.23 9.37 -12.03
C TRP A 427 -2.51 8.44 -13.01
N THR A 428 -1.69 9.03 -13.86
CA THR A 428 -0.69 8.27 -14.60
C THR A 428 0.35 7.67 -13.63
N ARG A 429 1.09 6.65 -14.07
CA ARG A 429 2.21 6.11 -13.28
C ARG A 429 3.24 7.18 -12.91
N ILE A 430 3.53 8.10 -13.83
CA ILE A 430 4.47 9.19 -13.60
C ILE A 430 3.96 10.13 -12.50
N GLU A 431 2.69 10.52 -12.55
CA GLU A 431 2.07 11.33 -11.49
C GLU A 431 2.06 10.61 -10.15
N SER A 432 1.70 9.32 -10.12
CA SER A 432 1.73 8.49 -8.92
C SER A 432 3.12 8.50 -8.29
N MET A 433 4.18 8.21 -9.05
CA MET A 433 5.54 8.22 -8.51
C MET A 433 6.01 9.62 -8.11
N ALA A 434 5.59 10.68 -8.79
CA ALA A 434 6.01 12.05 -8.48
C ALA A 434 5.32 12.63 -7.23
N ALA A 435 4.03 12.32 -7.04
CA ALA A 435 3.17 13.02 -6.08
C ALA A 435 2.74 12.17 -4.87
N SER A 436 2.71 10.84 -4.97
CA SER A 436 2.42 9.99 -3.81
C SER A 436 3.49 10.16 -2.72
N THR A 437 3.14 9.88 -1.47
CA THR A 437 4.13 9.93 -0.41
C THR A 437 5.23 8.88 -0.62
N LYS A 438 6.38 9.04 0.04
CA LYS A 438 7.51 8.09 -0.05
C LYS A 438 7.94 7.61 1.34
N ARG A 439 8.75 6.55 1.41
CA ARG A 439 9.46 6.23 2.66
C ARG A 439 10.39 7.38 3.04
N HIS A 440 10.37 7.79 4.31
CA HIS A 440 11.33 8.74 4.89
C HIS A 440 12.79 8.32 4.67
N PRO A 441 13.59 9.10 3.93
CA PRO A 441 15.05 8.99 3.95
C PRO A 441 15.56 9.27 5.36
N SER A 442 16.67 8.63 5.73
CA SER A 442 17.25 8.77 7.07
C SER A 442 18.76 8.90 7.05
N ARG A 443 19.31 9.62 8.03
CA ARG A 443 20.71 9.53 8.45
C ARG A 443 20.71 9.11 9.92
N ILE A 444 21.30 7.96 10.22
CA ILE A 444 21.31 7.38 11.58
C ILE A 444 22.76 7.15 11.98
N THR A 445 23.15 7.58 13.17
CA THR A 445 24.40 7.17 13.82
C THR A 445 24.04 6.40 15.08
N ALA A 446 24.58 5.19 15.23
CA ALA A 446 24.23 4.31 16.34
C ALA A 446 25.47 3.59 16.90
N ARG A 447 25.40 3.28 18.19
CA ARG A 447 26.47 2.60 18.94
C ARG A 447 25.89 1.51 19.82
N TYR A 448 26.56 0.38 19.86
CA TYR A 448 26.28 -0.70 20.79
C TYR A 448 27.53 -1.07 21.58
N GLY A 449 27.32 -1.41 22.85
CA GLY A 449 28.34 -2.02 23.70
C GLY A 449 27.95 -3.42 24.15
N CYS A 450 28.90 -4.34 24.17
CA CYS A 450 28.73 -5.68 24.76
C CYS A 450 29.92 -6.08 25.64
N THR A 451 29.70 -7.10 26.49
CA THR A 451 30.76 -7.76 27.27
C THR A 451 31.55 -8.75 26.39
N LYS A 452 32.71 -9.23 26.86
CA LYS A 452 33.46 -10.32 26.20
C LYS A 452 32.67 -11.61 26.01
N ASP A 453 31.70 -11.86 26.90
CA ASP A 453 30.81 -13.01 26.82
C ASP A 453 29.64 -12.78 25.84
N GLY A 454 29.51 -11.56 25.31
CA GLY A 454 28.54 -11.17 24.29
C GLY A 454 27.22 -10.61 24.84
N ASP A 455 27.12 -10.25 26.12
CA ASP A 455 25.91 -9.62 26.67
C ASP A 455 25.85 -8.14 26.31
N LEU A 456 24.72 -7.66 25.79
CA LEU A 456 24.52 -6.24 25.50
C LEU A 456 24.48 -5.40 26.78
N VAL A 457 25.20 -4.28 26.76
CA VAL A 457 25.35 -3.35 27.88
C VAL A 457 24.56 -2.08 27.65
N ALA A 458 24.78 -1.43 26.51
CA ALA A 458 24.18 -0.13 26.19
C ALA A 458 23.92 0.06 24.70
N TYR A 459 22.94 0.89 24.38
CA TYR A 459 22.63 1.39 23.04
C TYR A 459 22.46 2.91 23.05
N ASP A 460 23.11 3.59 22.11
CA ASP A 460 23.03 5.03 21.90
C ASP A 460 22.76 5.29 20.41
N MET A 461 21.69 6.00 20.07
CA MET A 461 21.33 6.31 18.69
C MET A 461 20.83 7.75 18.52
N SER A 462 21.28 8.37 17.44
CA SER A 462 20.72 9.61 16.92
C SER A 462 20.32 9.43 15.45
N GLY A 463 19.19 10.01 15.04
CA GLY A 463 18.73 9.92 13.66
C GLY A 463 17.92 11.11 13.16
N ASP A 464 18.25 11.56 11.96
CA ASP A 464 17.47 12.55 11.22
C ASP A 464 16.64 11.86 10.13
N PHE A 465 15.37 12.21 10.03
CA PHE A 465 14.41 11.67 9.07
C PHE A 465 13.84 12.79 8.23
N ASN A 466 14.08 12.73 6.93
CA ASN A 466 13.50 13.67 5.98
C ASN A 466 12.00 13.36 5.82
N THR A 467 11.14 14.36 6.06
CA THR A 467 9.68 14.26 5.94
C THR A 467 9.12 14.87 4.65
N GLY A 468 9.98 15.38 3.78
CA GLY A 468 9.59 16.14 2.61
C GLY A 468 8.91 17.46 2.97
N ALA A 469 8.07 17.96 2.06
CA ALA A 469 7.56 19.33 2.15
C ALA A 469 6.45 19.55 3.19
N TYR A 470 5.76 18.50 3.62
CA TYR A 470 4.58 18.57 4.48
C TYR A 470 4.62 17.52 5.58
N VAL A 471 3.81 17.72 6.62
CA VAL A 471 3.84 16.93 7.85
C VAL A 471 3.58 15.45 7.56
N SER A 472 2.57 15.13 6.75
CA SER A 472 2.11 13.76 6.44
C SER A 472 2.28 12.84 7.67
N TRP A 473 3.13 11.81 7.63
CA TRP A 473 3.37 10.92 8.77
C TRP A 473 4.64 11.21 9.59
N GLY A 474 5.27 12.37 9.39
CA GLY A 474 6.50 12.78 10.08
C GLY A 474 6.42 12.75 11.61
N LEU A 475 5.26 13.10 12.20
CA LEU A 475 5.09 13.02 13.66
C LEU A 475 5.03 11.59 14.19
N THR A 476 4.69 10.60 13.36
CA THR A 476 4.69 9.20 13.79
C THR A 476 6.04 8.53 13.57
N VAL A 477 6.79 8.86 12.52
CA VAL A 477 8.14 8.28 12.33
C VAL A 477 9.09 8.71 13.45
N LYS A 478 9.01 9.97 13.89
CA LYS A 478 9.85 10.49 14.99
C LYS A 478 9.64 9.75 16.31
N ASP A 479 8.44 9.28 16.61
CA ASP A 479 8.18 8.51 17.83
C ASP A 479 8.46 7.02 17.66
N ARG A 480 8.09 6.44 16.51
CA ARG A 480 8.22 4.98 16.29
C ARG A 480 9.67 4.51 16.28
N VAL A 481 10.56 5.25 15.62
CA VAL A 481 11.96 4.86 15.46
C VAL A 481 12.65 4.65 16.81
N PRO A 482 12.72 5.64 17.72
CA PRO A 482 13.43 5.46 18.98
C PRO A 482 12.80 4.37 19.88
N VAL A 483 11.49 4.13 19.78
CA VAL A 483 10.80 3.04 20.51
C VAL A 483 11.29 1.65 20.10
N HIS A 484 11.68 1.46 18.83
CA HIS A 484 12.10 0.16 18.30
C HIS A 484 13.58 0.08 17.93
N ALA A 485 14.35 1.16 18.14
CA ALA A 485 15.70 1.33 17.63
C ALA A 485 16.69 0.29 18.15
N THR A 486 16.42 -0.31 19.32
CA THR A 486 17.26 -1.36 19.90
C THR A 486 17.15 -2.71 19.21
N GLY A 487 16.30 -2.83 18.18
CA GLY A 487 15.87 -4.12 17.65
C GLY A 487 15.15 -4.97 18.70
N PRO A 488 14.85 -6.24 18.37
CA PRO A 488 14.17 -7.17 19.26
C PRO A 488 15.10 -7.78 20.34
N TYR A 489 16.05 -7.00 20.85
CA TYR A 489 17.07 -7.45 21.80
C TYR A 489 16.84 -6.86 23.19
N TYR A 490 17.28 -7.59 24.22
CA TYR A 490 17.31 -7.07 25.58
C TYR A 490 18.53 -6.16 25.75
N VAL A 491 18.27 -4.87 25.99
CA VAL A 491 19.32 -3.87 26.24
C VAL A 491 19.02 -3.18 27.58
N PRO A 492 19.92 -3.27 28.58
CA PRO A 492 19.70 -2.68 29.90
C PRO A 492 19.68 -1.14 29.89
N HIS A 493 20.52 -0.52 29.05
CA HIS A 493 20.69 0.93 28.99
C HIS A 493 20.51 1.45 27.57
N VAL A 494 19.60 2.39 27.37
CA VAL A 494 19.19 2.89 26.04
C VAL A 494 19.05 4.40 26.07
N GLU A 495 19.61 5.05 25.06
CA GLU A 495 19.28 6.43 24.70
C GLU A 495 19.10 6.50 23.19
N ALA A 496 17.92 6.89 22.73
CA ALA A 496 17.61 6.98 21.30
C ALA A 496 16.87 8.29 21.01
N ALA A 497 17.44 9.13 20.15
CA ALA A 497 16.92 10.44 19.80
C ALA A 497 16.71 10.56 18.29
N THR A 498 15.59 11.15 17.85
CA THR A 498 15.37 11.41 16.43
C THR A 498 14.78 12.80 16.16
N ARG A 499 14.93 13.27 14.93
CA ARG A 499 14.28 14.48 14.39
C ARG A 499 13.58 14.16 13.08
N ALA A 500 12.37 14.66 12.91
CA ALA A 500 11.73 14.77 11.59
C ALA A 500 12.03 16.17 11.02
N VAL A 501 12.51 16.23 9.78
CA VAL A 501 13.07 17.43 9.15
C VAL A 501 12.37 17.69 7.82
N PHE A 502 11.92 18.93 7.59
CA PHE A 502 11.32 19.35 6.33
C PHE A 502 12.36 19.53 5.22
N ALA A 503 11.96 19.22 3.98
CA ALA A 503 12.75 19.42 2.77
C ALA A 503 11.83 19.69 1.57
N ASN A 504 12.31 20.33 0.51
CA ASN A 504 11.59 20.59 -0.75
C ASN A 504 11.47 19.36 -1.67
N GLU A 505 11.44 18.18 -1.06
CA GLU A 505 11.21 16.89 -1.71
C GLU A 505 9.76 16.44 -1.48
N THR A 506 9.30 15.48 -2.28
CA THR A 506 7.95 14.92 -2.14
C THR A 506 7.70 14.51 -0.69
N PRO A 507 6.52 14.82 -0.09
CA PRO A 507 6.21 14.44 1.27
C PRO A 507 6.50 12.96 1.55
N ALA A 508 7.13 12.68 2.67
CA ALA A 508 7.35 11.32 3.12
C ALA A 508 6.23 10.92 4.08
N GLY A 509 5.75 9.70 3.92
CA GLY A 509 4.60 9.18 4.63
C GLY A 509 4.80 7.73 5.04
N ALA A 510 3.68 7.08 5.33
CA ALA A 510 3.69 5.69 5.74
C ALA A 510 4.19 4.77 4.62
N PHE A 511 5.17 3.93 4.93
CA PHE A 511 5.57 2.77 4.13
C PHE A 511 5.68 1.59 5.07
N ARG A 512 5.16 0.40 4.70
CA ARG A 512 5.29 -0.88 5.43
C ARG A 512 6.56 -0.99 6.31
N GLY A 513 6.38 -1.10 7.63
CA GLY A 513 7.45 -1.13 8.65
C GLY A 513 7.85 0.24 9.20
N PHE A 514 7.49 1.32 8.53
CA PHE A 514 7.42 2.70 8.99
C PHE A 514 8.50 3.19 9.97
N GLY A 515 9.66 3.57 9.41
CA GLY A 515 10.85 4.00 10.16
C GLY A 515 11.70 2.84 10.67
N ILE A 516 11.08 1.70 11.00
CA ILE A 516 11.78 0.58 11.66
C ILE A 516 12.73 -0.16 10.70
N PRO A 517 12.43 -0.37 9.40
CA PRO A 517 13.42 -0.89 8.47
C PRO A 517 14.71 -0.07 8.41
N GLN A 518 14.61 1.26 8.51
CA GLN A 518 15.79 2.14 8.55
C GLN A 518 16.60 1.92 9.83
N ALA A 519 15.95 1.85 10.99
CA ALA A 519 16.60 1.54 12.26
C ALA A 519 17.18 0.11 12.28
N ALA A 520 16.52 -0.85 11.63
CA ALA A 520 16.96 -2.24 11.56
C ALA A 520 18.23 -2.45 10.76
N ILE A 521 18.46 -1.66 9.70
CA ILE A 521 19.76 -1.63 9.05
C ILE A 521 20.85 -1.24 10.05
N ALA A 522 20.61 -0.23 10.89
CA ALA A 522 21.58 0.23 11.87
C ALA A 522 21.80 -0.80 12.99
N HIS A 523 20.75 -1.19 13.73
CA HIS A 523 20.94 -2.06 14.89
C HIS A 523 21.47 -3.45 14.51
N ASP A 524 21.03 -4.01 13.38
CA ASP A 524 21.35 -5.40 13.05
C ASP A 524 22.72 -5.53 12.39
N THR A 525 23.19 -4.50 11.68
CA THR A 525 24.59 -4.44 11.21
C THR A 525 25.54 -4.38 12.40
N LEU A 526 25.22 -3.59 13.43
CA LEU A 526 26.04 -3.51 14.64
C LEU A 526 26.05 -4.83 15.43
N MET A 527 25.00 -5.65 15.36
CA MET A 527 25.00 -7.01 15.94
C MET A 527 26.02 -7.92 15.26
N ASP A 528 26.11 -7.88 13.93
CA ASP A 528 27.13 -8.64 13.19
C ASP A 528 28.54 -8.16 13.55
N MET A 529 28.77 -6.84 13.59
CA MET A 529 30.07 -6.26 13.94
C MET A 529 30.52 -6.65 15.35
N MET A 530 29.62 -6.62 16.35
CA MET A 530 29.96 -7.05 17.71
C MET A 530 30.27 -8.54 17.77
N ALA A 531 29.47 -9.37 17.10
CA ALA A 531 29.67 -10.82 17.09
C ALA A 531 31.02 -11.18 16.46
N ASP A 532 31.39 -10.53 15.36
CA ASP A 532 32.68 -10.70 14.69
C ASP A 532 33.85 -10.29 15.59
N GLU A 533 33.75 -9.13 16.28
CA GLU A 533 34.82 -8.60 17.14
C GLU A 533 35.15 -9.54 18.32
N ILE A 534 34.13 -10.20 18.90
CA ILE A 534 34.34 -11.18 19.99
C ILE A 534 34.52 -12.63 19.49
N GLY A 535 34.43 -12.86 18.17
CA GLY A 535 34.56 -14.19 17.57
C GLY A 535 33.40 -15.14 17.87
N MET A 536 32.17 -14.62 17.98
CA MET A 536 30.94 -15.39 18.19
C MET A 536 30.16 -15.56 16.88
N ASP A 537 29.53 -16.72 16.66
CA ASP A 537 28.59 -16.89 15.54
C ASP A 537 27.42 -15.90 15.65
N ILE A 538 27.10 -15.22 14.55
CA ILE A 538 26.13 -14.11 14.53
C ILE A 538 24.70 -14.53 14.91
N LEU A 539 24.31 -15.80 14.71
CA LEU A 539 23.02 -16.32 15.15
C LEU A 539 23.03 -16.54 16.66
N GLU A 540 24.09 -17.14 17.19
CA GLU A 540 24.22 -17.38 18.63
C GLU A 540 24.36 -16.07 19.43
N PHE A 541 25.03 -15.05 18.88
CA PHE A 541 25.10 -13.71 19.47
C PHE A 541 23.72 -13.08 19.60
N ARG A 542 22.90 -13.14 18.53
CA ARG A 542 21.51 -12.66 18.58
C ARG A 542 20.66 -13.47 19.53
N LEU A 543 20.82 -14.79 19.57
CA LEU A 543 20.04 -15.66 20.45
C LEU A 543 20.37 -15.40 21.92
N ARG A 544 21.63 -15.15 22.25
CA ARG A 544 22.04 -14.75 23.60
C ARG A 544 21.26 -13.51 24.05
N ASN A 545 21.24 -12.49 23.19
CA ASN A 545 20.67 -11.18 23.48
C ASN A 545 19.18 -11.02 23.12
N ALA A 546 18.53 -12.06 22.62
CA ALA A 546 17.12 -12.02 22.25
C ALA A 546 16.26 -11.59 23.45
N ILE A 547 15.35 -10.64 23.24
CA ILE A 547 14.39 -10.27 24.28
C ILE A 547 13.45 -11.45 24.56
N ARG A 548 13.17 -11.71 25.84
CA ARG A 548 12.37 -12.84 26.31
C ARG A 548 11.16 -12.38 27.10
N LYS A 549 10.19 -13.28 27.22
CA LYS A 549 9.05 -13.12 28.12
C LYS A 549 9.53 -12.74 29.54
N GLY A 550 8.89 -11.75 30.13
CA GLY A 550 9.21 -11.21 31.45
C GLY A 550 10.32 -10.14 31.46
N GLN A 551 10.99 -9.90 30.34
CA GLN A 551 11.90 -8.76 30.19
C GLN A 551 11.15 -7.52 29.69
N ASP A 552 11.71 -6.37 30.00
CA ASP A 552 11.19 -5.07 29.58
C ASP A 552 11.90 -4.55 28.32
N THR A 553 11.13 -3.90 27.44
CA THR A 553 11.64 -3.24 26.23
C THR A 553 12.44 -1.98 26.57
N ALA A 554 12.94 -1.27 25.55
CA ALA A 554 13.58 0.03 25.69
C ALA A 554 12.66 1.11 26.30
N THR A 555 11.34 0.91 26.27
CA THR A 555 10.35 1.81 26.87
C THR A 555 9.87 1.39 28.26
N GLY A 556 10.44 0.31 28.81
CA GLY A 556 10.05 -0.25 30.11
C GLY A 556 8.79 -1.11 30.05
N GLN A 557 8.22 -1.37 28.86
CA GLN A 557 7.08 -2.29 28.74
C GLN A 557 7.54 -3.73 28.97
N VAL A 558 6.98 -4.40 29.98
CA VAL A 558 7.23 -5.82 30.25
C VAL A 558 6.46 -6.69 29.24
N LEU A 559 7.16 -7.61 28.58
CA LEU A 559 6.54 -8.58 27.68
C LEU A 559 5.98 -9.76 28.47
N GLU A 560 4.73 -9.64 28.93
CA GLU A 560 4.10 -10.62 29.83
C GLU A 560 3.72 -11.95 29.15
N TYR A 561 3.25 -11.89 27.91
CA TYR A 561 2.67 -13.05 27.23
C TYR A 561 3.69 -13.78 26.35
N SER A 562 4.39 -13.06 25.48
CA SER A 562 5.35 -13.63 24.53
C SER A 562 6.32 -12.57 24.00
N ALA A 563 7.50 -13.00 23.54
CA ALA A 563 8.47 -12.22 22.78
C ALA A 563 8.79 -12.86 21.41
N GLY A 564 8.82 -14.19 21.32
CA GLY A 564 8.88 -14.94 20.06
C GLY A 564 10.27 -15.05 19.41
N LEU A 565 11.18 -14.10 19.66
CA LEU A 565 12.45 -14.02 18.94
C LEU A 565 13.36 -15.22 19.23
N ASP A 566 13.51 -15.62 20.49
CA ASP A 566 14.41 -16.71 20.87
C ASP A 566 13.95 -18.04 20.25
N GLN A 567 12.63 -18.30 20.18
CA GLN A 567 12.11 -19.48 19.49
C GLN A 567 12.39 -19.43 17.98
N CYS A 568 12.23 -18.27 17.34
CA CYS A 568 12.56 -18.08 15.93
C CYS A 568 14.05 -18.35 15.65
N LEU A 569 14.96 -17.82 16.46
CA LEU A 569 16.40 -18.00 16.29
C LEU A 569 16.84 -19.45 16.52
N VAL A 570 16.25 -20.14 17.52
CA VAL A 570 16.49 -21.58 17.73
C VAL A 570 16.06 -22.39 16.51
N ALA A 571 14.91 -22.08 15.92
CA ALA A 571 14.40 -22.76 14.72
C ALA A 571 15.29 -22.55 13.48
N LEU A 572 16.09 -21.47 13.45
CA LEU A 572 17.00 -21.16 12.35
C LEU A 572 18.35 -21.90 12.43
N ARG A 573 18.72 -22.51 13.57
CA ARG A 573 20.06 -23.12 13.74
C ARG A 573 20.42 -24.13 12.66
N GLU A 574 19.55 -25.10 12.39
CA GLU A 574 19.83 -26.11 11.35
C GLU A 574 19.86 -25.49 9.93
N PRO A 575 18.85 -24.71 9.49
CA PRO A 575 18.91 -24.00 8.21
C PRO A 575 20.14 -23.11 8.06
N TRP A 576 20.55 -22.41 9.13
CA TRP A 576 21.71 -21.54 9.17
C TRP A 576 23.01 -22.30 8.90
N GLN A 577 23.25 -23.38 9.64
CA GLN A 577 24.46 -24.21 9.46
C GLN A 577 24.49 -24.84 8.06
N LYS A 578 23.35 -25.31 7.56
CA LYS A 578 23.25 -25.85 6.20
C LYS A 578 23.55 -24.81 5.13
N ALA A 579 23.00 -23.61 5.27
CA ALA A 579 23.23 -22.51 4.32
C ALA A 579 24.70 -22.07 4.33
N ARG A 580 25.31 -21.93 5.52
CA ARG A 580 26.72 -21.59 5.68
C ARG A 580 27.63 -22.62 5.01
N ALA A 581 27.45 -23.90 5.31
CA ALA A 581 28.24 -24.98 4.71
C ALA A 581 28.08 -25.01 3.18
N ALA A 582 26.87 -24.74 2.66
CA ALA A 582 26.63 -24.67 1.22
C ALA A 582 27.34 -23.46 0.58
N ALA A 583 27.34 -22.29 1.24
CA ALA A 583 28.04 -21.11 0.77
C ALA A 583 29.57 -21.30 0.81
N GLU A 584 30.11 -21.87 1.89
CA GLU A 584 31.53 -22.20 2.02
C GLU A 584 31.99 -23.19 0.95
N LYS A 585 31.23 -24.27 0.74
CA LYS A 585 31.50 -25.24 -0.33
C LYS A 585 31.50 -24.57 -1.71
N PHE A 586 30.45 -23.79 -2.01
CA PHE A 586 30.37 -23.09 -3.29
C PHE A 586 31.56 -22.14 -3.50
N ASN A 587 31.94 -21.39 -2.47
CA ASN A 587 33.06 -20.45 -2.54
C ASN A 587 34.42 -21.14 -2.65
N ALA A 588 34.57 -22.36 -2.12
CA ALA A 588 35.80 -23.15 -2.26
C ALA A 588 35.94 -23.78 -3.66
N GLU A 589 34.80 -24.07 -4.30
CA GLU A 589 34.72 -24.68 -5.64
C GLU A 589 34.61 -23.64 -6.77
N SER A 590 34.30 -22.38 -6.48
CA SER A 590 34.14 -21.33 -7.49
C SER A 590 35.48 -20.75 -7.97
N ASP A 591 35.45 -20.10 -9.13
CA ASP A 591 36.59 -19.37 -9.71
C ASP A 591 36.92 -18.05 -8.96
N GLY A 592 36.21 -17.77 -7.87
CA GLY A 592 36.33 -16.54 -7.08
C GLY A 592 35.59 -15.33 -7.66
N VAL A 593 35.06 -15.40 -8.89
CA VAL A 593 34.29 -14.32 -9.51
C VAL A 593 32.91 -14.23 -8.89
N THR A 594 32.25 -15.38 -8.76
CA THR A 594 30.96 -15.47 -8.04
C THR A 594 31.20 -16.04 -6.65
N ARG A 595 30.72 -15.32 -5.63
CA ARG A 595 30.73 -15.78 -4.23
C ARG A 595 29.33 -15.74 -3.64
N ARG A 596 29.10 -16.58 -2.64
CA ARG A 596 27.86 -16.64 -1.85
C ARG A 596 28.14 -16.23 -0.42
N GLY A 597 27.22 -15.47 0.16
CA GLY A 597 27.18 -15.14 1.58
C GLY A 597 25.84 -15.56 2.17
N VAL A 598 25.79 -15.70 3.49
CA VAL A 598 24.57 -15.94 4.25
C VAL A 598 24.52 -14.88 5.34
N GLY A 599 23.40 -14.17 5.44
CA GLY A 599 23.19 -13.13 6.44
C GLY A 599 21.92 -13.39 7.25
N LEU A 600 21.84 -12.75 8.41
CA LEU A 600 20.70 -12.83 9.32
C LEU A 600 20.22 -11.42 9.65
N GLY A 601 18.91 -11.22 9.65
CA GLY A 601 18.25 -9.94 9.92
C GLY A 601 17.16 -10.09 10.95
N CYS A 602 17.17 -9.32 12.04
CA CYS A 602 16.09 -9.33 13.03
C CYS A 602 15.43 -7.95 13.18
N MET A 603 14.10 -7.92 13.13
CA MET A 603 13.31 -6.71 13.39
C MET A 603 12.06 -7.10 14.19
N TRP A 604 11.59 -6.17 15.03
CA TRP A 604 10.24 -6.21 15.60
C TRP A 604 9.45 -4.97 15.18
N TYR A 605 8.13 -5.02 15.36
CA TYR A 605 7.26 -3.91 15.03
C TYR A 605 5.98 -3.99 15.88
N GLY A 606 5.58 -2.87 16.49
CA GLY A 606 4.33 -2.80 17.23
C GLY A 606 3.10 -2.94 16.33
N CYS A 607 2.13 -3.75 16.78
CA CYS A 607 0.81 -3.90 16.16
C CYS A 607 -0.15 -2.83 16.69
N GLY A 608 -0.50 -1.86 15.85
CA GLY A 608 -1.29 -0.68 16.25
C GLY A 608 -0.53 0.64 16.18
N ASN A 609 -1.25 1.75 16.25
CA ASN A 609 -0.69 3.10 16.38
C ASN A 609 0.12 3.20 17.69
N THR A 610 1.30 3.80 17.61
CA THR A 610 2.20 3.98 18.76
C THR A 610 1.75 5.16 19.60
N SER A 611 1.77 5.01 20.92
CA SER A 611 1.41 6.06 21.90
C SER A 611 -0.02 6.60 21.76
N LEU A 612 -0.90 5.89 21.05
CA LEU A 612 -2.28 6.28 20.79
C LEU A 612 -3.22 5.10 21.00
N SER A 613 -4.46 5.40 21.41
CA SER A 613 -5.53 4.40 21.45
C SER A 613 -5.80 3.83 20.06
N ASN A 614 -6.12 2.54 20.01
CA ASN A 614 -6.44 1.82 18.78
C ASN A 614 -7.88 1.30 18.85
N PRO A 615 -8.90 2.17 18.80
CA PRO A 615 -10.29 1.72 18.78
C PRO A 615 -10.60 0.95 17.50
N SER A 616 -11.57 0.04 17.57
CA SER A 616 -12.18 -0.60 16.42
C SER A 616 -13.59 -1.02 16.80
N THR A 617 -14.55 -0.73 15.94
CA THR A 617 -15.95 -1.15 16.12
C THR A 617 -16.35 -2.05 14.96
N MET A 618 -17.06 -3.14 15.25
CA MET A 618 -17.57 -4.11 14.29
C MET A 618 -19.03 -4.41 14.61
N HIS A 619 -19.85 -4.66 13.59
CA HIS A 619 -21.23 -5.08 13.78
C HIS A 619 -21.49 -6.39 13.03
N VAL A 620 -22.26 -7.29 13.64
CA VAL A 620 -22.83 -8.47 12.97
C VAL A 620 -24.34 -8.37 13.07
N GLY A 621 -25.03 -8.53 11.94
CA GLY A 621 -26.49 -8.45 11.85
C GLY A 621 -27.09 -9.75 11.35
N ILE A 622 -28.36 -9.98 11.70
CA ILE A 622 -29.19 -11.05 11.14
C ILE A 622 -30.42 -10.41 10.49
N ALA A 623 -30.61 -10.64 9.20
CA ALA A 623 -31.79 -10.21 8.47
C ALA A 623 -33.00 -11.11 8.79
N ALA A 624 -34.21 -10.65 8.44
CA ALA A 624 -35.44 -11.38 8.74
C ALA A 624 -35.53 -12.77 8.07
N ASP A 625 -34.79 -12.98 6.98
CA ASP A 625 -34.67 -14.27 6.29
C ASP A 625 -33.58 -15.19 6.87
N GLY A 626 -32.88 -14.75 7.91
CA GLY A 626 -31.80 -15.48 8.57
C GLY A 626 -30.40 -15.20 8.02
N THR A 627 -30.26 -14.34 7.01
CA THR A 627 -28.93 -13.97 6.47
C THR A 627 -28.09 -13.28 7.53
N VAL A 628 -26.90 -13.81 7.80
CA VAL A 628 -25.93 -13.23 8.73
C VAL A 628 -24.93 -12.38 7.95
N THR A 629 -24.71 -11.15 8.38
CA THR A 629 -23.76 -10.23 7.71
C THR A 629 -22.81 -9.61 8.70
N LEU A 630 -21.50 -9.69 8.42
CA LEU A 630 -20.48 -8.91 9.09
C LEU A 630 -20.31 -7.56 8.39
N TYR A 631 -20.45 -6.47 9.14
CA TYR A 631 -20.20 -5.10 8.70
C TYR A 631 -18.84 -4.64 9.25
N SER A 632 -17.82 -4.67 8.40
CA SER A 632 -16.43 -4.43 8.80
C SER A 632 -15.86 -3.14 8.23
N GLY A 633 -15.56 -2.16 9.08
CA GLY A 633 -14.86 -0.94 8.64
C GLY A 633 -13.39 -1.15 8.28
N ALA A 634 -12.85 -2.38 8.42
CA ALA A 634 -11.45 -2.66 8.20
C ALA A 634 -11.15 -2.85 6.71
N GLN A 635 -10.49 -1.86 6.11
CA GLN A 635 -10.23 -1.82 4.67
C GLN A 635 -9.21 -2.90 4.22
N ASP A 636 -9.57 -3.74 3.25
CA ASP A 636 -8.63 -4.67 2.63
C ASP A 636 -7.89 -3.99 1.46
N ILE A 637 -6.57 -4.10 1.47
CA ILE A 637 -5.66 -3.55 0.46
C ILE A 637 -4.94 -4.67 -0.32
N GLY A 638 -5.45 -5.89 -0.17
CA GLY A 638 -4.95 -7.14 -0.74
C GLY A 638 -4.41 -8.14 0.27
N GLN A 639 -4.12 -7.71 1.50
CA GLN A 639 -3.52 -8.51 2.57
C GLN A 639 -4.42 -9.62 3.13
N GLY A 640 -5.73 -9.58 2.85
CA GLY A 640 -6.68 -10.59 3.32
C GLY A 640 -7.30 -10.27 4.68
N THR A 641 -7.46 -8.99 5.00
CA THR A 641 -8.20 -8.56 6.18
C THR A 641 -9.66 -8.99 6.11
N ASN A 642 -10.29 -8.95 4.94
CA ASN A 642 -11.67 -9.41 4.75
C ASN A 642 -11.85 -10.87 5.20
N THR A 643 -11.00 -11.76 4.70
CA THR A 643 -10.98 -13.18 5.08
C THR A 643 -10.69 -13.36 6.57
N THR A 644 -9.72 -12.62 7.11
CA THR A 644 -9.39 -12.71 8.54
C THR A 644 -10.57 -12.30 9.43
N MET A 645 -11.23 -11.17 9.13
CA MET A 645 -12.37 -10.70 9.93
C MET A 645 -13.55 -11.68 9.86
N MET A 646 -13.81 -12.24 8.68
CA MET A 646 -14.84 -13.25 8.47
C MET A 646 -14.58 -14.54 9.25
N GLN A 647 -13.33 -15.06 9.26
CA GLN A 647 -12.96 -16.23 10.06
C GLN A 647 -13.22 -15.99 11.55
N VAL A 648 -12.74 -14.85 12.03
CA VAL A 648 -12.77 -14.50 13.46
C VAL A 648 -14.21 -14.25 13.94
N ALA A 649 -15.02 -13.54 13.17
CA ALA A 649 -16.43 -13.29 13.51
C ALA A 649 -17.29 -14.57 13.45
N ALA A 650 -17.05 -15.45 12.46
CA ALA A 650 -17.78 -16.71 12.33
C ALA A 650 -17.54 -17.64 13.52
N ASP A 651 -16.28 -17.75 13.97
CA ASP A 651 -15.93 -18.50 15.18
C ASP A 651 -16.54 -17.89 16.45
N GLY A 652 -16.56 -16.55 16.55
CA GLY A 652 -17.22 -15.86 17.66
C GLY A 652 -18.71 -16.16 17.74
N LEU A 653 -19.38 -16.15 16.59
CA LEU A 653 -20.81 -16.45 16.48
C LEU A 653 -21.10 -17.96 16.63
N GLY A 654 -20.16 -18.82 16.27
CA GLY A 654 -20.30 -20.28 16.30
C GLY A 654 -20.99 -20.86 15.06
N ILE A 655 -20.77 -20.26 13.90
CA ILE A 655 -21.27 -20.74 12.59
C ILE A 655 -20.11 -21.01 11.63
N ARG A 656 -20.38 -21.62 10.48
CA ARG A 656 -19.37 -21.72 9.43
C ARG A 656 -19.18 -20.37 8.74
N MET A 657 -17.94 -20.10 8.33
CA MET A 657 -17.59 -18.84 7.65
C MET A 657 -18.36 -18.62 6.35
N ASP A 658 -18.71 -19.70 5.64
CA ASP A 658 -19.48 -19.66 4.37
C ASP A 658 -20.98 -19.42 4.56
N GLN A 659 -21.45 -19.29 5.81
CA GLN A 659 -22.84 -18.93 6.15
C GLN A 659 -23.00 -17.45 6.52
N MET A 660 -21.99 -16.63 6.22
CA MET A 660 -21.97 -15.21 6.55
C MET A 660 -21.60 -14.39 5.30
N GLU A 661 -22.22 -13.23 5.17
CA GLU A 661 -21.89 -12.22 4.15
C GLU A 661 -20.99 -11.13 4.72
N LEU A 662 -20.31 -10.39 3.84
CA LEU A 662 -19.42 -9.29 4.20
C LEU A 662 -19.84 -7.98 3.53
N VAL A 663 -20.01 -6.95 4.35
CA VAL A 663 -20.00 -5.56 3.91
C VAL A 663 -18.77 -4.89 4.51
N TRP A 664 -17.96 -4.22 3.69
CA TRP A 664 -16.68 -3.68 4.15
C TRP A 664 -16.41 -2.26 3.65
N GLY A 665 -15.71 -1.47 4.47
CA GLY A 665 -15.11 -0.18 4.12
C GLY A 665 -16.06 1.02 3.88
N ASP A 666 -17.29 0.78 3.41
CA ASP A 666 -18.29 1.82 3.10
C ASP A 666 -18.71 2.57 4.37
N THR A 667 -18.38 3.87 4.44
CA THR A 667 -18.52 4.68 5.66
C THR A 667 -19.97 4.84 6.15
N ASP A 668 -20.95 4.51 5.32
CA ASP A 668 -22.38 4.51 5.70
C ASP A 668 -22.85 3.21 6.31
N LYS A 669 -22.22 2.11 5.89
CA LYS A 669 -22.70 0.76 6.22
C LYS A 669 -21.90 0.15 7.36
N THR A 670 -20.67 0.60 7.55
CA THR A 670 -19.78 0.08 8.57
C THR A 670 -19.59 1.07 9.71
N ALA A 671 -19.00 0.62 10.81
CA ALA A 671 -18.45 1.49 11.84
C ALA A 671 -16.95 1.68 11.61
N ASP A 672 -16.37 2.74 12.19
CA ASP A 672 -14.93 2.99 12.09
C ASP A 672 -14.12 1.87 12.76
N ALA A 673 -13.35 1.16 11.96
CA ALA A 673 -12.41 0.15 12.43
C ALA A 673 -10.96 0.65 12.44
N GLY A 674 -10.73 1.92 12.11
CA GLY A 674 -9.42 2.53 11.91
C GLY A 674 -8.78 2.16 10.57
N LYS A 675 -7.78 2.96 10.19
CA LYS A 675 -6.97 2.76 8.98
C LYS A 675 -6.26 1.41 8.92
N SER A 676 -6.12 0.88 7.71
CA SER A 676 -5.30 -0.31 7.44
C SER A 676 -3.81 0.02 7.40
N SER A 677 -3.25 0.23 8.59
CA SER A 677 -1.83 0.53 8.80
C SER A 677 -1.30 -0.17 10.05
N ALA A 678 -0.01 -0.03 10.31
CA ALA A 678 0.61 -0.47 11.57
C ALA A 678 0.36 -1.95 11.95
N SER A 679 0.11 -2.82 10.97
CA SER A 679 -0.20 -4.25 11.17
C SER A 679 -1.36 -4.50 12.15
N ARG A 680 -2.30 -3.55 12.27
CA ARG A 680 -3.26 -3.55 13.39
C ARG A 680 -4.51 -4.39 13.18
N GLN A 681 -4.97 -4.56 11.94
CA GLN A 681 -6.34 -5.06 11.69
C GLN A 681 -6.56 -6.47 12.25
N ALA A 682 -5.65 -7.41 12.02
CA ALA A 682 -5.82 -8.78 12.54
C ALA A 682 -5.90 -8.83 14.08
N TYR A 683 -5.12 -7.99 14.76
CA TYR A 683 -5.07 -7.98 16.23
C TYR A 683 -6.23 -7.19 16.83
N VAL A 684 -6.35 -5.92 16.46
CA VAL A 684 -7.31 -4.99 17.06
C VAL A 684 -8.71 -5.21 16.51
N SER A 685 -8.86 -5.14 15.19
CA SER A 685 -10.15 -5.30 14.54
C SER A 685 -10.63 -6.74 14.52
N GLY A 686 -9.70 -7.71 14.52
CA GLY A 686 -10.03 -9.11 14.76
C GLY A 686 -10.65 -9.33 16.14
N ARG A 687 -10.10 -8.71 17.20
CA ARG A 687 -10.71 -8.78 18.53
C ARG A 687 -12.14 -8.19 18.53
N ALA A 688 -12.34 -7.03 17.91
CA ALA A 688 -13.66 -6.44 17.78
C ALA A 688 -14.65 -7.33 16.99
N ALA A 689 -14.18 -7.99 15.92
CA ALA A 689 -15.00 -8.91 15.12
C ALA A 689 -15.39 -10.16 15.92
N MET A 690 -14.47 -10.72 16.71
CA MET A 690 -14.75 -11.83 17.63
C MET A 690 -15.82 -11.43 18.65
N GLU A 691 -15.65 -10.27 19.29
CA GLU A 691 -16.59 -9.77 20.31
C GLU A 691 -17.97 -9.49 19.71
N ALA A 692 -18.06 -8.94 18.50
CA ALA A 692 -19.33 -8.73 17.82
C ALA A 692 -20.05 -10.05 17.49
N GLY A 693 -19.33 -11.08 17.05
CA GLY A 693 -19.89 -12.42 16.85
C GLY A 693 -20.37 -13.06 18.15
N GLN A 694 -19.58 -12.96 19.22
CA GLN A 694 -19.93 -13.47 20.55
C GLN A 694 -21.14 -12.76 21.16
N ASP A 695 -21.24 -11.44 20.99
CA ASP A 695 -22.38 -10.65 21.45
C ASP A 695 -23.68 -11.10 20.77
N LEU A 696 -23.68 -11.18 19.43
CA LEU A 696 -24.83 -11.67 18.69
C LEU A 696 -25.21 -13.10 19.09
N ARG A 697 -24.23 -13.99 19.29
CA ARG A 697 -24.48 -15.34 19.81
C ARG A 697 -25.17 -15.30 21.17
N GLY A 698 -24.70 -14.48 22.10
CA GLY A 698 -25.31 -14.30 23.42
C GLY A 698 -26.75 -13.80 23.35
N GLN A 699 -27.03 -12.86 22.43
CA GLN A 699 -28.40 -12.38 22.20
C GLN A 699 -29.31 -13.49 21.66
N ILE A 700 -28.85 -14.29 20.69
CA ILE A 700 -29.61 -15.43 20.13
C ILE A 700 -29.92 -16.46 21.22
N LEU A 701 -28.92 -16.88 22.00
CA LEU A 701 -29.09 -17.90 23.04
C LEU A 701 -30.10 -17.45 24.11
N ARG A 702 -30.04 -16.16 24.49
CA ARG A 702 -31.01 -15.54 25.40
C ARG A 702 -32.42 -15.52 24.84
N LEU A 703 -32.59 -15.09 23.58
CA LEU A 703 -33.91 -15.01 22.94
C LEU A 703 -34.51 -16.40 22.68
N ALA A 704 -33.68 -17.41 22.43
CA ALA A 704 -34.11 -18.79 22.25
C ALA A 704 -34.29 -19.56 23.57
N ASN A 705 -34.00 -18.97 24.74
CA ASN A 705 -34.04 -19.61 26.05
C ASN A 705 -33.19 -20.89 26.14
N VAL A 706 -32.03 -20.91 25.50
CA VAL A 706 -31.14 -22.09 25.44
C VAL A 706 -29.79 -21.91 26.16
N GLY A 707 -29.58 -20.81 26.90
CA GLY A 707 -28.41 -20.64 27.77
C GLY A 707 -28.23 -19.23 28.34
N ASP A 708 -27.31 -19.11 29.30
CA ASP A 708 -26.64 -17.85 29.71
C ASP A 708 -25.40 -17.61 28.85
#